data_AF-A0A2M8AZ83-F1
#
_entry.id   AF-A0A2M8AZ83-F1
#
_cell.length_a   1.000
_cell.length_b   1.000
_cell.length_c   1.000
_cell.angle_alpha   90.00
_cell.angle_beta   90.00
_cell.angle_gamma   90.00
#
_symmetry.space_group_name_H-M   'P 1'
#
loop_
_entity.id
_entity.type
_entity.pdbx_description
1 polymer ?
#
loop_
_entity_poly.entity_id
_entity_poly.type
_entity_poly.pdbx_seq_one_letter_code
_entity_poly.pdbx_strand_id
1 'polypeptide(L)'
;MNPVPRAGKSAPTADRLREIGVRDTARALSLLSDLLQRLPRKHAGWDPIYRAAAAPDPDLFFLNLSRWVDSLPGALLTRAFARDDLLPLIGALLGGSEFIPEQIARRPEIFEFLFLGDGVLRRPGPEALAREAVAAADRCVTEEEMKADLRRMKHREVARIAARDLSGVAPLPEVTEDLSRLASAALEGAVRFSRRALDARLGVPVAIDSDGTRRPARFVVMGMGKLGALELNFSSDIDIVYLYETDQGETEGAARSVSLHEYFVRLGEAVTRIVSEATEDGFVFRVDLRLRPEGTRGELANSLRSAEIYYESWGQTWERAALIKAFPVAGDLSLGEEFLRSIVPFVYRRYLDFTAIEEIKGMKDRINLAAARSLRSDRDVKLGLGGIREIEFFAQAHQLIYGGKEPTLRRRGTVETISDLSRMGIVTEEERDRLAAAYDFLRRLEHRIQAHRERQTHVLPQREEDLSRLARAMGLADPPALVSALDGHAAAVHGIYDRLFGGARREESVGIPGEVQALFLHGRAAEDAPSLLARLGFRDIEAAQRNLEVLRNGPPHVRIPQRAHHYLDKIGPEILHRVAKSPNPDLALGHVERFLTAIGARTMYYALLYEKPKVIEALVRLFGSSRFLSGFLLRHPELLDTFLRNDLSALVKSKSDLRSGLGEALTGCDDYEQELDELRRFKNLETLRIGIHDMTGNLSLEEGMFQLSALAEVLLSHALLLALREVRRRFGVATEAATGAAAFFCVLGMGKLGSEELSYHSDLDILFLYSGPGESGKLSNHEYFAKVAQRLISILTTSTREGIVYRLDTRLRPSGNAGPLVSSLEAFERYHDESAHLWERQALLKCRFVAGDRRFGKRVEEKIRGFIYDRPLPPNAAEEIHRLRMRMEQ
;
A
#
# COMPACT_ATOMS: atom_id res chain seq x y z
N MET A 1 34.86 -27.00 -14.65
CA MET A 1 35.17 -28.27 -15.36
C MET A 1 36.60 -28.68 -15.01
N ASN A 2 36.82 -29.92 -14.60
CA ASN A 2 38.17 -30.50 -14.50
C ASN A 2 38.82 -30.58 -15.89
N PRO A 3 40.16 -30.50 -16.00
CA PRO A 3 40.84 -30.64 -17.29
C PRO A 3 40.59 -32.04 -17.87
N VAL A 4 39.90 -32.11 -19.01
CA VAL A 4 39.66 -33.35 -19.75
C VAL A 4 41.00 -33.84 -20.33
N PRO A 5 41.44 -35.08 -20.05
CA PRO A 5 42.69 -35.61 -20.59
C PRO A 5 42.62 -35.77 -22.12
N ARG A 6 43.69 -35.36 -22.83
CA ARG A 6 43.79 -35.44 -24.30
C ARG A 6 43.60 -36.87 -24.80
N ALA A 7 42.78 -37.06 -25.83
CA ALA A 7 42.71 -38.31 -26.56
C ALA A 7 43.87 -38.38 -27.58
N GLY A 8 44.49 -39.55 -27.72
CA GLY A 8 45.46 -39.78 -28.80
C GLY A 8 44.76 -39.77 -30.17
N LYS A 9 45.51 -39.92 -31.27
CA LYS A 9 44.97 -40.00 -32.64
C LYS A 9 44.04 -41.21 -32.90
N SER A 10 43.87 -42.12 -31.94
CA SER A 10 43.07 -43.34 -32.01
C SER A 10 41.65 -43.18 -31.44
N ALA A 11 40.73 -44.06 -31.84
CA ALA A 11 39.35 -44.06 -31.33
C ALA A 11 39.28 -44.18 -29.80
N PRO A 12 38.33 -43.50 -29.13
CA PRO A 12 38.14 -43.67 -27.69
C PRO A 12 37.72 -45.11 -27.39
N THR A 13 38.35 -45.72 -26.39
CA THR A 13 37.96 -47.05 -25.90
C THR A 13 36.68 -46.98 -25.09
N ALA A 14 36.01 -48.12 -24.87
CA ALA A 14 34.84 -48.20 -24.00
C ALA A 14 35.13 -47.60 -22.61
N ASP A 15 36.32 -47.84 -22.05
CA ASP A 15 36.71 -47.31 -20.74
C ASP A 15 36.81 -45.78 -20.74
N ARG A 16 37.37 -45.18 -21.80
CA ARG A 16 37.39 -43.71 -21.96
C ARG A 16 36.01 -43.10 -22.09
N LEU A 17 35.08 -43.77 -22.78
CA LEU A 17 33.70 -43.30 -22.84
C LEU A 17 33.02 -43.34 -21.46
N ARG A 18 33.32 -44.35 -20.62
CA ARG A 18 32.85 -44.39 -19.23
C ARG A 18 33.43 -43.25 -18.38
N GLU A 19 34.70 -42.88 -18.60
CA GLU A 19 35.35 -41.76 -17.87
C GLU A 19 34.61 -40.43 -18.05
N ILE A 20 34.05 -40.16 -19.23
CA ILE A 20 33.26 -38.95 -19.49
C ILE A 20 31.76 -39.11 -19.17
N GLY A 21 31.35 -40.27 -18.65
CA GLY A 21 30.00 -40.51 -18.14
C GLY A 21 28.98 -41.04 -19.17
N VAL A 22 29.44 -41.68 -20.26
CA VAL A 22 28.59 -42.44 -21.20
C VAL A 22 28.07 -43.70 -20.53
N ARG A 23 26.75 -43.92 -20.57
CA ARG A 23 26.11 -45.09 -19.97
C ARG A 23 26.08 -46.27 -20.93
N ASP A 24 25.67 -46.01 -22.18
CA ASP A 24 25.59 -47.05 -23.21
C ASP A 24 26.81 -46.97 -24.13
N THR A 25 27.95 -47.49 -23.62
CA THR A 25 29.22 -47.46 -24.36
C THR A 25 29.15 -48.24 -25.68
N ALA A 26 28.31 -49.28 -25.76
CA ALA A 26 28.16 -50.08 -26.97
C ALA A 26 27.48 -49.26 -28.07
N ARG A 27 26.37 -48.59 -27.74
CA ARG A 27 25.68 -47.69 -28.65
C ARG A 27 26.53 -46.49 -29.02
N ALA A 28 27.22 -45.88 -28.07
CA ALA A 28 28.11 -44.74 -28.35
C ALA A 28 29.25 -45.14 -29.30
N LEU A 29 29.88 -46.31 -29.11
CA LEU A 29 30.90 -46.83 -30.03
C LEU A 29 30.34 -47.11 -31.43
N SER A 30 29.12 -47.65 -31.52
CA SER A 30 28.43 -47.86 -32.80
C SER A 30 28.20 -46.53 -33.53
N LEU A 31 27.60 -45.55 -32.84
CA LEU A 31 27.36 -44.21 -33.40
C LEU A 31 28.67 -43.55 -33.82
N LEU A 32 29.73 -43.65 -33.01
CA LEU A 32 31.05 -43.12 -33.33
C LEU A 32 31.69 -43.76 -34.56
N SER A 33 31.53 -45.07 -34.74
CA SER A 33 32.00 -45.79 -35.93
C SER A 33 31.27 -45.31 -37.19
N ASP A 34 29.95 -45.13 -37.12
CA ASP A 34 29.14 -44.64 -38.25
C ASP A 34 29.45 -43.18 -38.58
N LEU A 35 29.58 -42.32 -37.56
CA LEU A 35 29.95 -40.91 -37.69
C LEU A 35 31.27 -40.74 -38.46
N LEU A 36 32.27 -41.59 -38.21
CA LEU A 36 33.57 -41.54 -38.90
C LEU A 36 33.54 -41.96 -40.37
N GLN A 37 32.61 -42.83 -40.77
CA GLN A 37 32.46 -43.19 -42.18
C GLN A 37 31.91 -42.01 -42.99
N ARG A 38 31.16 -41.13 -42.33
CA ARG A 38 30.45 -40.00 -42.95
C ARG A 38 31.20 -38.67 -42.82
N LEU A 39 32.11 -38.53 -41.85
CA LEU A 39 32.96 -37.34 -41.68
C LEU A 39 34.30 -37.48 -42.47
N PRO A 40 34.77 -36.42 -43.17
CA PRO A 40 36.04 -36.46 -43.90
C PRO A 40 37.25 -36.78 -43.00
N ARG A 41 37.86 -37.97 -43.18
CA ARG A 41 39.01 -38.48 -42.40
C ARG A 41 40.24 -37.55 -42.34
N LYS A 42 40.37 -36.57 -43.24
CA LYS A 42 41.57 -35.72 -43.35
C LYS A 42 41.65 -34.56 -42.33
N HIS A 43 40.57 -34.22 -41.62
CA HIS A 43 40.54 -32.95 -40.88
C HIS A 43 39.89 -32.95 -39.47
N ALA A 44 39.23 -34.03 -39.03
CA ALA A 44 38.72 -34.16 -37.65
C ALA A 44 39.32 -35.41 -36.98
N GLY A 45 40.26 -35.21 -36.05
CA GLY A 45 40.71 -36.28 -35.15
C GLY A 45 39.64 -36.60 -34.09
N TRP A 46 39.84 -37.68 -33.33
CA TRP A 46 38.94 -38.07 -32.23
C TRP A 46 38.93 -37.08 -31.06
N ASP A 47 40.02 -36.34 -30.88
CA ASP A 47 40.24 -35.51 -29.70
C ASP A 47 39.25 -34.33 -29.56
N PRO A 48 38.96 -33.52 -30.59
CA PRO A 48 37.92 -32.48 -30.50
C PRO A 48 36.53 -33.01 -30.16
N ILE A 49 36.10 -34.13 -30.78
CA ILE A 49 34.79 -34.74 -30.54
C ILE A 49 34.71 -35.28 -29.11
N TYR A 50 35.76 -35.97 -28.65
CA TYR A 50 35.83 -36.49 -27.29
C TYR A 50 35.82 -35.37 -26.23
N ARG A 51 36.54 -34.27 -26.47
CA ARG A 51 36.51 -33.09 -25.59
C ARG A 51 35.12 -32.45 -25.52
N ALA A 52 34.40 -32.36 -26.65
CA ALA A 52 33.03 -31.86 -26.68
C ALA A 52 32.02 -32.84 -26.03
N ALA A 53 32.28 -34.15 -26.07
CA ALA A 53 31.43 -35.19 -25.49
C ALA A 53 31.43 -35.22 -23.95
N ALA A 54 32.33 -34.48 -23.29
CA ALA A 54 32.28 -34.20 -21.84
C ALA A 54 31.15 -33.20 -21.50
N ALA A 55 29.96 -33.45 -22.07
CA ALA A 55 28.76 -32.65 -21.97
C ALA A 55 27.88 -33.10 -20.79
N PRO A 56 26.81 -32.35 -20.44
CA PRO A 56 25.90 -32.74 -19.37
C PRO A 56 25.27 -34.15 -19.55
N ASP A 57 24.94 -34.52 -20.78
CA ASP A 57 24.55 -35.89 -21.17
C ASP A 57 25.37 -36.34 -22.39
N PRO A 58 26.42 -37.15 -22.18
CA PRO A 58 27.25 -37.69 -23.24
C PRO A 58 26.49 -38.63 -24.19
N ASP A 59 25.52 -39.41 -23.70
CA ASP A 59 24.72 -40.31 -24.55
C ASP A 59 23.85 -39.48 -25.52
N LEU A 60 23.23 -38.42 -25.00
CA LEU A 60 22.46 -37.47 -25.81
C LEU A 60 23.34 -36.70 -26.80
N PHE A 61 24.55 -36.33 -26.39
CA PHE A 61 25.54 -35.70 -27.26
C PHE A 61 25.77 -36.54 -28.53
N PHE A 62 26.07 -37.84 -28.38
CA PHE A 62 26.34 -38.71 -29.52
C PHE A 62 25.10 -38.93 -30.38
N LEU A 63 23.92 -39.04 -29.76
CA LEU A 63 22.66 -39.15 -30.49
C LEU A 63 22.39 -37.91 -31.35
N ASN A 64 22.53 -36.71 -30.78
CA ASN A 64 22.31 -35.46 -31.50
C ASN A 64 23.40 -35.21 -32.55
N LEU A 65 24.65 -35.59 -32.29
CA LEU A 65 25.72 -35.53 -33.27
C LEU A 65 25.43 -36.43 -34.49
N SER A 66 24.88 -37.62 -34.28
CA SER A 66 24.42 -38.49 -35.37
C SER A 66 23.38 -37.81 -36.23
N ARG A 67 22.38 -37.16 -35.61
CA ARG A 67 21.34 -36.41 -36.34
C ARG A 67 21.94 -35.28 -37.18
N TRP A 68 22.93 -34.57 -36.64
CA TRP A 68 23.65 -33.52 -37.37
C TRP A 68 24.44 -34.07 -38.54
N VAL A 69 25.16 -35.18 -38.39
CA VAL A 69 25.88 -35.81 -39.50
C VAL A 69 24.95 -36.28 -40.61
N ASP A 70 23.74 -36.72 -40.28
CA ASP A 70 22.76 -37.16 -41.26
C ASP A 70 22.10 -36.00 -42.03
N SER A 71 22.03 -34.82 -41.41
CA SER A 71 21.25 -33.69 -41.95
C SER A 71 22.12 -32.53 -42.45
N LEU A 72 23.38 -32.43 -42.02
CA LEU A 72 24.27 -31.32 -42.33
C LEU A 72 25.46 -31.79 -43.21
N PRO A 73 25.95 -30.94 -44.13
CA PRO A 73 27.15 -31.25 -44.90
C PRO A 73 28.36 -31.49 -44.01
N GLY A 74 29.04 -32.64 -44.17
CA GLY A 74 30.18 -33.03 -43.34
C GLY A 74 31.35 -32.03 -43.33
N ALA A 75 31.48 -31.20 -44.39
CA ALA A 75 32.46 -30.12 -44.45
C ALA A 75 32.18 -29.01 -43.42
N LEU A 76 30.92 -28.66 -43.16
CA LEU A 76 30.54 -27.65 -42.16
C LEU A 76 30.86 -28.14 -40.75
N LEU A 77 30.49 -29.40 -40.46
CA LEU A 77 30.80 -30.05 -39.17
C LEU A 77 32.30 -30.09 -38.92
N THR A 78 33.08 -30.51 -39.92
CA THR A 78 34.54 -30.57 -39.82
C THR A 78 35.14 -29.19 -39.46
N ARG A 79 34.67 -28.12 -40.11
CA ARG A 79 35.13 -26.75 -39.83
C ARG A 79 34.75 -26.28 -38.43
N ALA A 80 33.54 -26.60 -37.96
CA ALA A 80 33.09 -26.23 -36.63
C ALA A 80 33.86 -26.98 -35.52
N PHE A 81 34.07 -28.29 -35.67
CA PHE A 81 34.83 -29.10 -34.71
C PHE A 81 36.35 -28.86 -34.74
N ALA A 82 36.88 -28.22 -35.79
CA ALA A 82 38.28 -27.78 -35.83
C ALA A 82 38.54 -26.52 -34.96
N ARG A 83 37.48 -25.87 -34.48
CA ARG A 83 37.56 -24.66 -33.65
C ARG A 83 37.46 -25.00 -32.17
N ASP A 84 38.61 -25.05 -31.51
CA ASP A 84 38.73 -25.40 -30.08
C ASP A 84 37.91 -24.47 -29.16
N ASP A 85 37.75 -23.19 -29.53
CA ASP A 85 36.94 -22.20 -28.81
C ASP A 85 35.44 -22.53 -28.81
N LEU A 86 34.96 -23.30 -29.80
CA LEU A 86 33.55 -23.64 -29.96
C LEU A 86 33.17 -25.00 -29.37
N LEU A 87 34.14 -25.86 -29.03
CA LEU A 87 33.86 -27.21 -28.55
C LEU A 87 33.00 -27.25 -27.27
N PRO A 88 33.21 -26.39 -26.25
CA PRO A 88 32.35 -26.37 -25.07
C PRO A 88 30.91 -25.97 -25.40
N LEU A 89 30.72 -25.04 -26.35
CA LEU A 89 29.40 -24.60 -26.80
C LEU A 89 28.66 -25.71 -27.55
N ILE A 90 29.36 -26.38 -28.47
CA ILE A 90 28.82 -27.52 -29.23
C ILE A 90 28.47 -28.67 -28.28
N GLY A 91 29.37 -29.01 -27.35
CA GLY A 91 29.16 -30.04 -26.34
C GLY A 91 27.94 -29.77 -25.47
N ALA A 92 27.86 -28.57 -24.89
CA ALA A 92 26.76 -28.17 -24.04
C ALA A 92 25.41 -28.15 -24.78
N LEU A 93 25.38 -27.74 -26.04
CA LEU A 93 24.17 -27.75 -26.85
C LEU A 93 23.69 -29.18 -27.14
N LEU A 94 24.59 -30.03 -27.64
CA LEU A 94 24.28 -31.40 -28.04
C LEU A 94 23.93 -32.30 -26.86
N GLY A 95 24.56 -32.10 -25.70
CA GLY A 95 24.26 -32.87 -24.48
C GLY A 95 23.26 -32.19 -23.52
N GLY A 96 22.92 -30.92 -23.74
CA GLY A 96 22.04 -30.15 -22.85
C GLY A 96 20.58 -30.10 -23.31
N SER A 97 20.33 -30.23 -24.62
CA SER A 97 19.00 -30.14 -25.21
C SER A 97 18.72 -31.25 -26.21
N GLU A 98 17.54 -31.85 -26.14
CA GLU A 98 17.03 -32.76 -27.18
C GLU A 98 16.43 -31.97 -28.36
N PHE A 99 15.80 -30.83 -28.04
CA PHE A 99 15.01 -30.04 -28.99
C PHE A 99 15.86 -29.15 -29.91
N ILE A 100 16.82 -28.39 -29.37
CA ILE A 100 17.55 -27.38 -30.15
C ILE A 100 18.43 -28.01 -31.25
N PRO A 101 19.20 -29.09 -31.01
CA PRO A 101 19.95 -29.76 -32.07
C PRO A 101 19.07 -30.29 -33.20
N GLU A 102 17.85 -30.75 -32.89
CA GLU A 102 16.87 -31.16 -33.91
C GLU A 102 16.42 -29.99 -34.78
N GLN A 103 16.19 -28.81 -34.18
CA GLN A 103 15.85 -27.61 -34.95
C GLN A 103 16.99 -27.15 -35.86
N ILE A 104 18.25 -27.27 -35.41
CA ILE A 104 19.43 -26.96 -36.22
C ILE A 104 19.60 -27.97 -37.36
N ALA A 105 19.34 -29.26 -37.12
CA ALA A 105 19.40 -30.29 -38.15
C ALA A 105 18.40 -30.03 -39.29
N ARG A 106 17.22 -29.49 -38.96
CA ARG A 106 16.19 -29.12 -39.94
C ARG A 106 16.50 -27.82 -40.70
N ARG A 107 17.38 -26.97 -40.17
CA ARG A 107 17.67 -25.62 -40.67
C ARG A 107 19.18 -25.36 -40.67
N PRO A 108 19.92 -25.86 -41.68
CA PRO A 108 21.38 -25.77 -41.75
C PRO A 108 21.92 -24.33 -41.64
N GLU A 109 21.16 -23.33 -42.05
CA GLU A 109 21.50 -21.92 -41.93
C GLU A 109 21.72 -21.47 -40.48
N ILE A 110 21.04 -22.11 -39.51
CA ILE A 110 21.26 -21.84 -38.08
C ILE A 110 22.64 -22.35 -37.67
N PHE A 111 23.04 -23.53 -38.13
CA PHE A 111 24.37 -24.09 -37.85
C PHE A 111 25.48 -23.17 -38.37
N GLU A 112 25.35 -22.71 -39.63
CA GLU A 112 26.31 -21.80 -40.24
C GLU A 112 26.39 -20.48 -39.49
N PHE A 113 25.25 -19.87 -39.18
CA PHE A 113 25.18 -18.65 -38.39
C PHE A 113 25.92 -18.80 -37.05
N LEU A 114 25.63 -19.87 -36.30
CA LEU A 114 26.19 -20.06 -34.97
C LEU A 114 27.70 -20.30 -35.00
N PHE A 115 28.17 -21.26 -35.80
CA PHE A 115 29.53 -21.80 -35.65
C PHE A 115 30.51 -21.35 -36.74
N LEU A 116 30.02 -20.91 -37.91
CA LEU A 116 30.88 -20.43 -39.01
C LEU A 116 30.84 -18.91 -39.15
N GLY A 117 29.75 -18.26 -38.77
CA GLY A 117 29.58 -16.80 -38.77
C GLY A 117 29.87 -16.11 -37.44
N ASP A 118 30.36 -16.86 -36.44
CA ASP A 118 30.57 -16.40 -35.05
C ASP A 118 29.30 -15.89 -34.35
N GLY A 119 28.11 -16.26 -34.83
CA GLY A 119 26.84 -15.82 -34.26
C GLY A 119 26.69 -16.23 -32.80
N VAL A 120 27.22 -17.39 -32.41
CA VAL A 120 27.19 -17.85 -31.01
C VAL A 120 28.05 -16.99 -30.07
N LEU A 121 29.13 -16.40 -30.60
CA LEU A 121 30.06 -15.57 -29.83
C LEU A 121 29.58 -14.12 -29.74
N ARG A 122 28.76 -13.67 -30.70
CA ARG A 122 28.25 -12.30 -30.78
C ARG A 122 26.96 -12.14 -29.98
N ARG A 123 26.88 -11.04 -29.24
CA ARG A 123 25.63 -10.56 -28.67
C ARG A 123 25.09 -9.42 -29.54
N PRO A 124 23.90 -9.54 -30.15
CA PRO A 124 23.33 -8.46 -30.93
C PRO A 124 23.10 -7.22 -30.05
N GLY A 125 23.29 -6.03 -30.61
CA GLY A 125 22.98 -4.79 -29.90
C GLY A 125 21.49 -4.65 -29.57
N PRO A 126 21.12 -3.79 -28.60
CA PRO A 126 19.74 -3.66 -28.07
C PRO A 126 18.64 -3.51 -29.12
N GLU A 127 18.94 -2.86 -30.25
CA GLU A 127 17.99 -2.54 -31.33
C GLU A 127 18.14 -3.44 -32.57
N ALA A 128 19.18 -4.28 -32.63
CA ALA A 128 19.50 -5.03 -33.84
C ALA A 128 18.37 -6.00 -34.24
N LEU A 129 17.81 -6.71 -33.26
CA LEU A 129 16.69 -7.63 -33.46
C LEU A 129 15.42 -6.90 -33.89
N ALA A 130 15.12 -5.76 -33.27
CA ALA A 130 13.95 -4.96 -33.64
C ALA A 130 14.05 -4.45 -35.09
N ARG A 131 15.22 -3.94 -35.51
CA ARG A 131 15.46 -3.51 -36.89
C ARG A 131 15.31 -4.66 -37.89
N GLU A 132 15.79 -5.85 -37.55
CA GLU A 132 15.62 -7.04 -38.38
C GLU A 132 14.15 -7.43 -38.55
N ALA A 133 13.38 -7.41 -37.45
CA ALA A 133 11.95 -7.72 -37.46
C ALA A 133 11.12 -6.67 -38.22
N VAL A 134 11.48 -5.38 -38.11
CA VAL A 134 10.88 -4.29 -38.89
C VAL A 134 11.20 -4.45 -40.37
N ALA A 135 12.45 -4.75 -40.73
CA ALA A 135 12.82 -5.04 -42.11
C ALA A 135 12.10 -6.28 -42.67
N ALA A 136 11.77 -7.25 -41.82
CA ALA A 136 10.89 -8.37 -42.19
C ALA A 136 9.46 -7.91 -42.45
N ALA A 137 8.89 -7.10 -41.54
CA ALA A 137 7.57 -6.54 -41.73
C ALA A 137 7.45 -5.72 -43.02
N ASP A 138 8.45 -4.92 -43.34
CA ASP A 138 8.45 -4.07 -44.53
C ASP A 138 8.58 -4.89 -45.83
N ARG A 139 9.30 -6.02 -45.83
CA ARG A 139 9.47 -6.89 -47.03
C ARG A 139 8.31 -7.88 -47.26
N CYS A 140 7.74 -8.44 -46.19
CA CYS A 140 6.68 -9.45 -46.31
C CYS A 140 5.41 -8.83 -46.89
N VAL A 141 4.69 -9.52 -47.76
CA VAL A 141 3.41 -9.06 -48.32
C VAL A 141 2.24 -9.73 -47.62
N THR A 142 2.42 -11.00 -47.25
CA THR A 142 1.37 -11.83 -46.63
C THR A 142 1.64 -12.12 -45.16
N GLU A 143 0.56 -12.45 -44.43
CA GLU A 143 0.66 -12.80 -43.00
C GLU A 143 1.48 -14.10 -42.80
N GLU A 144 1.38 -15.05 -43.74
CA GLU A 144 2.13 -16.32 -43.68
C GLU A 144 3.64 -16.12 -43.88
N GLU A 145 4.04 -15.21 -44.78
CA GLU A 145 5.45 -14.82 -44.91
C GLU A 145 5.99 -14.21 -43.61
N MET A 146 5.20 -13.32 -42.98
CA MET A 146 5.57 -12.68 -41.72
C MET A 146 5.69 -13.72 -40.59
N LYS A 147 4.73 -14.66 -40.49
CA LYS A 147 4.77 -15.77 -39.55
C LYS A 147 6.04 -16.62 -39.73
N ALA A 148 6.38 -16.97 -40.96
CA ALA A 148 7.56 -17.78 -41.28
C ALA A 148 8.86 -17.04 -40.93
N ASP A 149 8.96 -15.74 -41.24
CA ASP A 149 10.14 -14.93 -40.95
C ASP A 149 10.41 -14.77 -39.46
N LEU A 150 9.38 -14.48 -38.65
CA LEU A 150 9.54 -14.38 -37.20
C LEU A 150 9.93 -15.71 -36.56
N ARG A 151 9.44 -16.85 -37.09
CA ARG A 151 9.84 -18.18 -36.61
C ARG A 151 11.29 -18.50 -36.95
N ARG A 152 11.76 -18.16 -38.16
CA ARG A 152 13.20 -18.29 -38.51
C ARG A 152 14.08 -17.50 -37.56
N MET A 153 13.70 -16.25 -37.29
CA MET A 153 14.40 -15.39 -36.32
C MET A 153 14.39 -16.01 -34.91
N LYS A 154 13.22 -16.46 -34.43
CA LYS A 154 13.07 -17.12 -33.12
C LYS A 154 13.95 -18.35 -33.00
N HIS A 155 13.90 -19.27 -33.97
CA HIS A 155 14.69 -20.50 -33.95
C HIS A 155 16.20 -20.22 -33.94
N ARG A 156 16.66 -19.27 -34.76
CA ARG A 156 18.07 -18.85 -34.81
C ARG A 156 18.55 -18.26 -33.47
N GLU A 157 17.80 -17.30 -32.93
CA GLU A 157 18.18 -16.59 -31.72
C GLU A 157 18.02 -17.46 -30.46
N VAL A 158 16.97 -18.26 -30.35
CA VAL A 158 16.82 -19.22 -29.23
C VAL A 158 17.96 -20.23 -29.24
N ALA A 159 18.40 -20.72 -30.41
CA ALA A 159 19.56 -21.60 -30.49
C ALA A 159 20.85 -20.91 -30.04
N ARG A 160 21.07 -19.64 -30.42
CA ARG A 160 22.20 -18.83 -29.94
C ARG A 160 22.18 -18.67 -28.42
N ILE A 161 21.03 -18.25 -27.88
CA ILE A 161 20.86 -17.99 -26.45
C ILE A 161 21.01 -19.29 -25.65
N ALA A 162 20.41 -20.39 -26.10
CA ALA A 162 20.53 -21.70 -25.47
C ALA A 162 21.98 -22.22 -25.49
N ALA A 163 22.72 -22.05 -26.58
CA ALA A 163 24.13 -22.44 -26.63
C ALA A 163 24.96 -21.71 -25.56
N ARG A 164 24.80 -20.39 -25.47
CA ARG A 164 25.52 -19.54 -24.50
C ARG A 164 25.11 -19.81 -23.06
N ASP A 165 23.82 -20.04 -22.81
CA ASP A 165 23.30 -20.41 -21.50
C ASP A 165 23.81 -21.80 -21.07
N LEU A 166 23.58 -22.85 -21.87
CA LEU A 166 23.94 -24.24 -21.54
C LEU A 166 25.45 -24.44 -21.30
N SER A 167 26.28 -23.68 -22.00
CA SER A 167 27.74 -23.69 -21.84
C SER A 167 28.25 -22.86 -20.67
N GLY A 168 27.39 -22.05 -20.04
CA GLY A 168 27.76 -21.14 -18.96
C GLY A 168 28.55 -19.91 -19.41
N VAL A 169 28.57 -19.60 -20.72
CA VAL A 169 29.25 -18.42 -21.27
C VAL A 169 28.48 -17.14 -20.97
N ALA A 170 27.15 -17.18 -21.02
CA ALA A 170 26.30 -16.04 -20.69
C ALA A 170 25.80 -16.15 -19.23
N PRO A 171 25.91 -15.08 -18.43
CA PRO A 171 25.26 -15.03 -17.12
C PRO A 171 23.74 -14.92 -17.28
N LEU A 172 22.99 -15.33 -16.27
CA LEU A 172 21.52 -15.35 -16.31
C LEU A 172 20.88 -14.01 -16.78
N PRO A 173 21.28 -12.82 -16.29
CA PRO A 173 20.69 -11.57 -16.75
C PRO A 173 20.84 -11.32 -18.26
N GLU A 174 21.96 -11.76 -18.84
CA GLU A 174 22.17 -11.68 -20.30
C GLU A 174 21.18 -12.58 -21.04
N VAL A 175 21.02 -13.82 -20.57
CA VAL A 175 20.11 -14.81 -21.16
C VAL A 175 18.67 -14.33 -21.14
N THR A 176 18.20 -13.85 -19.98
CA THR A 176 16.82 -13.39 -19.84
C THR A 176 16.55 -12.12 -20.62
N GLU A 177 17.52 -11.19 -20.67
CA GLU A 177 17.41 -9.96 -21.45
C GLU A 177 17.35 -10.28 -22.96
N ASP A 178 18.21 -11.16 -23.47
CA ASP A 178 18.22 -11.55 -24.88
C ASP A 178 16.91 -12.23 -25.29
N LEU A 179 16.33 -13.08 -24.44
CA LEU A 179 15.01 -13.69 -24.67
C LEU A 179 13.89 -12.63 -24.69
N SER A 180 13.90 -11.70 -23.75
CA SER A 180 12.93 -10.60 -23.70
C SER A 180 13.04 -9.69 -24.92
N ARG A 181 14.26 -9.36 -25.36
CA ARG A 181 14.48 -8.54 -26.56
C ARG A 181 14.04 -9.25 -27.84
N LEU A 182 14.22 -10.57 -27.93
CA LEU A 182 13.68 -11.35 -29.04
C LEU A 182 12.15 -11.29 -29.08
N ALA A 183 11.49 -11.40 -27.93
CA ALA A 183 10.03 -11.26 -27.84
C ALA A 183 9.56 -9.84 -28.22
N SER A 184 10.20 -8.80 -27.70
CA SER A 184 9.94 -7.40 -28.07
C SER A 184 10.10 -7.18 -29.58
N ALA A 185 11.19 -7.67 -30.18
CA ALA A 185 11.43 -7.54 -31.61
C ALA A 185 10.36 -8.25 -32.46
N ALA A 186 9.94 -9.45 -32.07
CA ALA A 186 8.88 -10.17 -32.76
C ALA A 186 7.53 -9.42 -32.69
N LEU A 187 7.20 -8.85 -31.53
CA LEU A 187 6.02 -8.01 -31.36
C LEU A 187 6.11 -6.74 -32.23
N GLU A 188 7.26 -6.08 -32.28
CA GLU A 188 7.48 -4.89 -33.11
C GLU A 188 7.28 -5.18 -34.59
N GLY A 189 7.87 -6.26 -35.10
CA GLY A 189 7.66 -6.70 -36.47
C GLY A 189 6.18 -7.02 -36.76
N ALA A 190 5.51 -7.73 -35.85
CA ALA A 190 4.09 -8.05 -35.99
C ALA A 190 3.21 -6.79 -36.01
N VAL A 191 3.46 -5.82 -35.10
CA VAL A 191 2.75 -4.53 -35.05
C VAL A 191 2.95 -3.77 -36.36
N ARG A 192 4.19 -3.65 -36.84
CA ARG A 192 4.53 -2.95 -38.07
C ARG A 192 3.81 -3.55 -39.29
N PHE A 193 3.84 -4.87 -39.42
CA PHE A 193 3.19 -5.59 -40.51
C PHE A 193 1.66 -5.43 -40.44
N SER A 194 1.06 -5.74 -39.29
CA SER A 194 -0.39 -5.72 -39.11
C SER A 194 -0.96 -4.31 -39.28
N ARG A 195 -0.27 -3.28 -38.79
CA ARG A 195 -0.69 -1.88 -38.97
C ARG A 195 -0.72 -1.50 -40.44
N ARG A 196 0.34 -1.78 -41.20
CA ARG A 196 0.38 -1.50 -42.65
C ARG A 196 -0.75 -2.24 -43.40
N ALA A 197 -1.00 -3.49 -43.06
CA ALA A 197 -2.07 -4.28 -43.69
C ALA A 197 -3.47 -3.74 -43.34
N LEU A 198 -3.70 -3.30 -42.10
CA LEU A 198 -4.97 -2.72 -41.68
C LEU A 198 -5.17 -1.31 -42.23
N ASP A 199 -4.13 -0.47 -42.27
CA ASP A 199 -4.18 0.86 -42.87
C ASP A 199 -4.64 0.80 -44.33
N ALA A 200 -4.09 -0.15 -45.11
CA ALA A 200 -4.50 -0.35 -46.51
C ALA A 200 -5.96 -0.81 -46.67
N ARG A 201 -6.53 -1.49 -45.67
CA ARG A 201 -7.89 -2.07 -45.73
C ARG A 201 -8.97 -1.20 -45.11
N LEU A 202 -8.66 -0.54 -43.99
CA LEU A 202 -9.61 0.18 -43.14
C LEU A 202 -9.34 1.69 -43.09
N GLY A 203 -8.25 2.16 -43.70
CA GLY A 203 -7.79 3.54 -43.59
C GLY A 203 -6.86 3.73 -42.41
N VAL A 204 -6.15 4.86 -42.39
CA VAL A 204 -5.20 5.22 -41.34
C VAL A 204 -5.99 5.70 -40.11
N PRO A 205 -5.71 5.21 -38.89
CA PRO A 205 -6.38 5.68 -37.68
C PRO A 205 -5.92 7.10 -37.33
N VAL A 206 -6.86 8.06 -37.30
CA VAL A 206 -6.60 9.47 -37.00
C VAL A 206 -7.24 9.85 -35.67
N ALA A 207 -6.42 10.29 -34.72
CA ALA A 207 -6.85 10.88 -33.47
C ALA A 207 -7.17 12.37 -33.65
N ILE A 208 -8.15 12.86 -32.89
CA ILE A 208 -8.55 14.26 -32.86
C ILE A 208 -8.27 14.80 -31.45
N ASP A 209 -7.36 15.77 -31.37
CA ASP A 209 -7.02 16.46 -30.12
C ASP A 209 -8.13 17.47 -29.73
N SER A 210 -8.09 17.97 -28.49
CA SER A 210 -9.11 18.89 -27.96
C SER A 210 -9.22 20.24 -28.69
N ASP A 211 -8.16 20.64 -29.39
CA ASP A 211 -8.10 21.84 -30.24
C ASP A 211 -8.55 21.58 -31.69
N GLY A 212 -8.96 20.35 -32.00
CA GLY A 212 -9.36 19.91 -33.34
C GLY A 212 -8.18 19.49 -34.23
N THR A 213 -6.95 19.47 -33.71
CA THR A 213 -5.78 19.00 -34.46
C THR A 213 -5.92 17.50 -34.78
N ARG A 214 -5.66 17.13 -36.03
CA ARG A 214 -5.77 15.75 -36.54
C ARG A 214 -4.38 15.17 -36.73
N ARG A 215 -4.13 13.99 -36.18
CA ARG A 215 -2.84 13.30 -36.30
C ARG A 215 -3.00 11.78 -36.19
N PRO A 216 -2.04 10.99 -36.71
CA PRO A 216 -2.10 9.54 -36.61
C PRO A 216 -2.19 9.08 -35.15
N ALA A 217 -3.17 8.23 -34.85
CA ALA A 217 -3.36 7.69 -33.51
C ALA A 217 -2.22 6.71 -33.14
N ARG A 218 -1.76 6.80 -31.89
CA ARG A 218 -0.67 5.96 -31.36
C ARG A 218 -1.20 4.65 -30.73
N PHE A 219 -0.39 3.60 -30.78
CA PHE A 219 -0.67 2.26 -30.24
C PHE A 219 0.59 1.68 -29.63
N VAL A 220 0.47 0.99 -28.50
CA VAL A 220 1.58 0.40 -27.78
C VAL A 220 1.22 -0.99 -27.24
N VAL A 221 2.21 -1.89 -27.27
CA VAL A 221 2.16 -3.17 -26.57
C VAL A 221 2.94 -3.04 -25.28
N MET A 222 2.27 -3.24 -24.16
CA MET A 222 2.89 -3.30 -22.83
C MET A 222 3.27 -4.74 -22.52
N GLY A 223 4.55 -5.00 -22.28
CA GLY A 223 5.03 -6.25 -21.71
C GLY A 223 4.80 -6.23 -20.20
N MET A 224 4.24 -7.31 -19.68
CA MET A 224 3.94 -7.51 -18.26
C MET A 224 4.84 -8.60 -17.69
N GLY A 225 4.82 -8.78 -16.36
CA GLY A 225 5.49 -9.90 -15.71
C GLY A 225 6.97 -10.04 -16.10
N LYS A 226 7.37 -11.24 -16.54
CA LYS A 226 8.75 -11.53 -16.94
C LYS A 226 9.20 -10.74 -18.17
N LEU A 227 8.31 -10.53 -19.14
CA LEU A 227 8.65 -9.78 -20.35
C LEU A 227 8.98 -8.32 -20.02
N GLY A 228 8.10 -7.64 -19.29
CA GLY A 228 8.31 -6.23 -18.94
C GLY A 228 9.49 -6.00 -17.99
N ALA A 229 9.87 -6.99 -17.19
CA ALA A 229 11.07 -6.95 -16.35
C ALA A 229 12.38 -7.34 -17.05
N LEU A 230 12.35 -7.71 -18.34
CA LEU A 230 13.51 -8.28 -19.07
C LEU A 230 14.04 -9.59 -18.45
N GLU A 231 13.14 -10.36 -17.85
CA GLU A 231 13.40 -11.58 -17.12
C GLU A 231 12.72 -12.80 -17.80
N LEU A 232 12.63 -12.91 -19.14
CA LEU A 232 12.00 -14.09 -19.78
C LEU A 232 12.79 -15.39 -19.59
N ASN A 233 12.10 -16.53 -19.68
CA ASN A 233 12.68 -17.87 -19.75
C ASN A 233 12.37 -18.53 -21.11
N PHE A 234 13.07 -19.63 -21.45
CA PHE A 234 12.92 -20.32 -22.72
C PHE A 234 11.50 -20.78 -23.06
N SER A 235 10.71 -21.21 -22.07
CA SER A 235 9.36 -21.71 -22.27
C SER A 235 8.37 -20.98 -21.35
N SER A 236 8.35 -19.64 -21.44
CA SER A 236 7.35 -18.80 -20.79
C SER A 236 6.39 -18.19 -21.79
N ASP A 237 5.14 -18.03 -21.37
CA ASP A 237 4.18 -17.18 -22.06
C ASP A 237 4.65 -15.72 -21.97
N ILE A 238 4.36 -14.93 -23.00
CA ILE A 238 4.54 -13.47 -22.96
C ILE A 238 3.24 -12.83 -22.49
N ASP A 239 3.27 -12.30 -21.28
CA ASP A 239 2.17 -11.53 -20.71
C ASP A 239 2.16 -10.13 -21.34
N ILE A 240 1.09 -9.75 -22.05
CA ILE A 240 1.00 -8.43 -22.71
C ILE A 240 -0.37 -7.76 -22.54
N VAL A 241 -0.38 -6.43 -22.66
CA VAL A 241 -1.58 -5.59 -22.72
C VAL A 241 -1.48 -4.64 -23.91
N TYR A 242 -2.55 -4.52 -24.69
CA TYR A 242 -2.62 -3.56 -25.80
C TYR A 242 -3.28 -2.26 -25.36
N LEU A 243 -2.60 -1.14 -25.59
CA LEU A 243 -3.11 0.19 -25.29
C LEU A 243 -3.04 1.08 -26.53
N TYR A 244 -4.00 1.99 -26.66
CA TYR A 244 -3.97 3.05 -27.68
C TYR A 244 -4.33 4.40 -27.07
N GLU A 245 -4.03 5.46 -27.82
CA GLU A 245 -4.01 6.81 -27.29
C GLU A 245 -5.37 7.34 -26.84
N THR A 246 -6.39 7.27 -27.70
CA THR A 246 -7.70 7.90 -27.45
C THR A 246 -8.81 7.22 -28.24
N ASP A 247 -10.04 7.33 -27.73
CA ASP A 247 -11.26 6.95 -28.45
C ASP A 247 -11.78 8.06 -29.39
N GLN A 248 -11.21 9.26 -29.30
CA GLN A 248 -11.62 10.42 -30.10
C GLN A 248 -10.97 10.39 -31.47
N GLY A 249 -11.73 9.99 -32.48
CA GLY A 249 -11.31 9.94 -33.87
C GLY A 249 -11.83 8.70 -34.60
N GLU A 250 -11.40 8.53 -35.83
CA GLU A 250 -11.83 7.45 -36.70
C GLU A 250 -10.76 7.16 -37.77
N THR A 251 -10.97 6.12 -38.58
CA THR A 251 -10.07 5.84 -39.70
C THR A 251 -10.39 6.69 -40.91
N GLU A 252 -9.34 7.18 -41.58
CA GLU A 252 -9.46 8.00 -42.79
C GLU A 252 -8.79 7.33 -43.99
N GLY A 253 -9.33 7.55 -45.20
CA GLY A 253 -8.74 7.07 -46.46
C GLY A 253 -9.27 5.74 -47.00
N ALA A 254 -10.26 5.12 -46.34
CA ALA A 254 -10.99 3.97 -46.87
C ALA A 254 -12.45 4.30 -47.20
N ALA A 255 -13.13 3.42 -47.97
CA ALA A 255 -14.53 3.62 -48.37
C ALA A 255 -15.53 3.61 -47.19
N ARG A 256 -15.16 2.96 -46.08
CA ARG A 256 -15.93 2.94 -44.84
C ARG A 256 -15.00 3.21 -43.65
N SER A 257 -15.28 4.30 -42.93
CA SER A 257 -14.62 4.63 -41.67
C SER A 257 -15.03 3.66 -40.56
N VAL A 258 -14.10 3.34 -39.66
CA VAL A 258 -14.34 2.59 -38.41
C VAL A 258 -13.80 3.38 -37.22
N SER A 259 -14.30 3.08 -36.02
CA SER A 259 -13.81 3.72 -34.79
C SER A 259 -12.36 3.31 -34.51
N LEU A 260 -11.62 4.17 -33.78
CA LEU A 260 -10.27 3.84 -33.32
C LEU A 260 -10.24 2.57 -32.46
N HIS A 261 -11.23 2.40 -31.58
CA HIS A 261 -11.38 1.20 -30.77
C HIS A 261 -11.48 -0.07 -31.64
N GLU A 262 -12.39 -0.08 -32.62
CA GLU A 262 -12.55 -1.23 -33.53
C GLU A 262 -11.26 -1.52 -34.32
N TYR A 263 -10.59 -0.48 -34.80
CA TYR A 263 -9.31 -0.63 -35.50
C TYR A 263 -8.23 -1.26 -34.60
N PHE A 264 -8.05 -0.76 -33.37
CA PHE A 264 -6.98 -1.22 -32.49
C PHE A 264 -7.26 -2.59 -31.85
N VAL A 265 -8.52 -2.97 -31.64
CA VAL A 265 -8.90 -4.34 -31.29
C VAL A 265 -8.46 -5.29 -32.43
N ARG A 266 -8.80 -4.98 -33.69
CA ARG A 266 -8.37 -5.80 -34.84
C ARG A 266 -6.85 -5.83 -35.01
N LEU A 267 -6.14 -4.75 -34.69
CA LEU A 267 -4.69 -4.72 -34.68
C LEU A 267 -4.13 -5.68 -33.61
N GLY A 268 -4.63 -5.61 -32.38
CA GLY A 268 -4.24 -6.51 -31.30
C GLY A 268 -4.51 -7.99 -31.62
N GLU A 269 -5.63 -8.30 -32.27
CA GLU A 269 -5.96 -9.66 -32.73
C GLU A 269 -4.95 -10.16 -33.78
N ALA A 270 -4.61 -9.32 -34.76
CA ALA A 270 -3.66 -9.66 -35.82
C ALA A 270 -2.24 -9.89 -35.26
N VAL A 271 -1.78 -9.01 -34.38
CA VAL A 271 -0.48 -9.15 -33.70
C VAL A 271 -0.44 -10.44 -32.89
N THR A 272 -1.48 -10.70 -32.09
CA THR A 272 -1.58 -11.93 -31.29
C THR A 272 -1.52 -13.17 -32.18
N ARG A 273 -2.27 -13.18 -33.29
CA ARG A 273 -2.31 -14.31 -34.23
C ARG A 273 -0.94 -14.59 -34.87
N ILE A 274 -0.25 -13.56 -35.38
CA ILE A 274 1.07 -13.71 -36.01
C ILE A 274 2.09 -14.36 -35.05
N VAL A 275 2.06 -13.93 -33.79
CA VAL A 275 3.03 -14.35 -32.77
C VAL A 275 2.70 -15.73 -32.18
N SER A 276 1.41 -16.04 -31.96
CA SER A 276 0.98 -17.20 -31.16
C SER A 276 0.41 -18.39 -31.93
N GLU A 277 -0.05 -18.20 -33.16
CA GLU A 277 -0.65 -19.29 -33.95
C GLU A 277 0.36 -20.40 -34.22
N ALA A 278 -0.05 -21.67 -34.17
CA ALA A 278 0.84 -22.77 -34.50
C ALA A 278 0.82 -23.04 -36.02
N THR A 279 1.99 -23.00 -36.66
CA THR A 279 2.20 -23.41 -38.06
C THR A 279 3.06 -24.68 -38.11
N GLU A 280 3.41 -25.14 -39.32
CA GLU A 280 4.38 -26.23 -39.50
C GLU A 280 5.76 -25.96 -38.86
N ASP A 281 6.13 -24.68 -38.74
CA ASP A 281 7.35 -24.20 -38.10
C ASP A 281 7.17 -23.94 -36.58
N GLY A 282 6.01 -24.30 -36.02
CA GLY A 282 5.65 -24.04 -34.63
C GLY A 282 5.04 -22.65 -34.42
N PHE A 283 5.32 -22.01 -33.30
CA PHE A 283 4.88 -20.66 -32.95
C PHE A 283 6.08 -19.81 -32.50
N VAL A 284 5.93 -18.47 -32.51
CA VAL A 284 6.98 -17.56 -32.03
C VAL A 284 6.98 -17.55 -30.50
N PHE A 285 5.89 -17.07 -29.90
CA PHE A 285 5.66 -17.09 -28.45
C PHE A 285 4.20 -17.36 -28.13
N ARG A 286 3.92 -18.06 -27.02
CA ARG A 286 2.57 -18.13 -26.47
C ARG A 286 2.24 -16.79 -25.84
N VAL A 287 1.04 -16.28 -26.06
CA VAL A 287 0.63 -14.95 -25.60
C VAL A 287 -0.42 -15.10 -24.49
N ASP A 288 -0.22 -14.42 -23.37
CA ASP A 288 -1.19 -14.31 -22.28
C ASP A 288 -1.71 -12.87 -22.18
N LEU A 289 -3.04 -12.72 -22.31
CA LEU A 289 -3.74 -11.43 -22.30
C LEU A 289 -4.57 -11.23 -21.03
N ARG A 290 -4.45 -12.11 -20.03
CA ARG A 290 -5.32 -12.11 -18.83
C ARG A 290 -5.03 -10.98 -17.85
N LEU A 291 -3.91 -10.28 -17.99
CA LEU A 291 -3.52 -9.16 -17.13
C LEU A 291 -4.05 -7.80 -17.62
N ARG A 292 -4.80 -7.76 -18.73
CA ARG A 292 -5.47 -6.54 -19.19
C ARG A 292 -6.63 -6.15 -18.27
N PRO A 293 -7.10 -4.88 -18.31
CA PRO A 293 -8.31 -4.46 -17.58
C PRO A 293 -9.47 -5.44 -17.74
N GLU A 294 -10.12 -5.82 -16.64
CA GLU A 294 -11.21 -6.81 -16.56
C GLU A 294 -10.85 -8.24 -17.00
N GLY A 295 -9.55 -8.51 -17.20
CA GLY A 295 -9.02 -9.82 -17.55
C GLY A 295 -9.65 -10.40 -18.81
N THR A 296 -10.10 -11.65 -18.78
CA THR A 296 -10.71 -12.32 -19.94
C THR A 296 -12.04 -11.72 -20.39
N ARG A 297 -12.71 -10.94 -19.53
CA ARG A 297 -14.00 -10.30 -19.82
C ARG A 297 -13.85 -8.92 -20.46
N GLY A 298 -12.68 -8.30 -20.30
CA GLY A 298 -12.41 -6.98 -20.85
C GLY A 298 -12.02 -7.00 -22.32
N GLU A 299 -12.09 -5.82 -22.92
CA GLU A 299 -11.68 -5.57 -24.29
C GLU A 299 -10.21 -5.91 -24.54
N LEU A 300 -9.91 -6.36 -25.76
CA LEU A 300 -8.56 -6.79 -26.12
C LEU A 300 -7.56 -5.62 -26.11
N ALA A 301 -7.99 -4.45 -26.58
CA ALA A 301 -7.24 -3.20 -26.60
C ALA A 301 -8.04 -2.10 -25.92
N ASN A 302 -7.38 -1.31 -25.07
CA ASN A 302 -8.03 -0.25 -24.29
C ASN A 302 -7.40 1.11 -24.61
N SER A 303 -8.21 2.17 -24.64
CA SER A 303 -7.67 3.53 -24.67
C SER A 303 -6.97 3.84 -23.34
N LEU A 304 -5.99 4.75 -23.34
CA LEU A 304 -5.31 5.18 -22.11
C LEU A 304 -6.31 5.61 -21.04
N ARG A 305 -7.28 6.44 -21.43
CA ARG A 305 -8.34 6.94 -20.55
C ARG A 305 -9.19 5.80 -19.96
N SER A 306 -9.58 4.82 -20.77
CA SER A 306 -10.37 3.68 -20.28
C SER A 306 -9.59 2.82 -19.28
N ALA A 307 -8.31 2.58 -19.56
CA ALA A 307 -7.43 1.85 -18.65
C ALA A 307 -7.22 2.61 -17.33
N GLU A 308 -7.01 3.93 -17.38
CA GLU A 308 -6.86 4.78 -16.19
C GLU A 308 -8.12 4.74 -15.31
N ILE A 309 -9.31 4.95 -15.89
CA ILE A 309 -10.59 4.89 -15.17
C ILE A 309 -10.76 3.53 -14.49
N TYR A 310 -10.45 2.44 -15.20
CA TYR A 310 -10.55 1.10 -14.65
C TYR A 310 -9.65 0.92 -13.42
N TYR A 311 -8.36 1.25 -13.52
CA TYR A 311 -7.45 1.06 -12.41
C TYR A 311 -7.78 1.99 -11.22
N GLU A 312 -8.15 3.24 -11.47
CA GLU A 312 -8.55 4.16 -10.40
C GLU A 312 -9.78 3.67 -9.64
N SER A 313 -10.78 3.14 -10.36
CA SER A 313 -12.09 2.82 -9.79
C SER A 313 -12.21 1.37 -9.29
N TRP A 314 -11.56 0.40 -9.95
CA TRP A 314 -11.75 -1.04 -9.73
C TRP A 314 -10.45 -1.80 -9.47
N GLY A 315 -9.29 -1.15 -9.69
CA GLY A 315 -8.00 -1.83 -9.71
C GLY A 315 -7.59 -2.44 -8.36
N GLN A 316 -7.33 -3.74 -8.38
CA GLN A 316 -7.01 -4.58 -7.23
C GLN A 316 -5.50 -4.58 -6.93
N THR A 317 -5.15 -5.01 -5.72
CA THR A 317 -3.76 -5.02 -5.22
C THR A 317 -2.84 -5.95 -5.99
N TRP A 318 -3.37 -7.07 -6.51
CA TRP A 318 -2.59 -7.98 -7.35
C TRP A 318 -2.30 -7.38 -8.73
N GLU A 319 -3.17 -6.50 -9.24
CA GLU A 319 -2.94 -5.75 -10.49
C GLU A 319 -1.85 -4.70 -10.29
N ARG A 320 -1.80 -4.07 -9.12
CA ARG A 320 -0.66 -3.21 -8.72
C ARG A 320 0.64 -3.99 -8.76
N ALA A 321 0.66 -5.19 -8.16
CA ALA A 321 1.83 -6.06 -8.18
C ALA A 321 2.25 -6.46 -9.61
N ALA A 322 1.28 -6.71 -10.50
CA ALA A 322 1.55 -7.02 -11.90
C ALA A 322 2.14 -5.82 -12.67
N LEU A 323 1.60 -4.61 -12.44
CA LEU A 323 2.05 -3.37 -13.09
C LEU A 323 3.44 -2.90 -12.65
N ILE A 324 3.96 -3.36 -11.50
CA ILE A 324 5.35 -3.09 -11.09
C ILE A 324 6.33 -3.52 -12.20
N LYS A 325 6.07 -4.65 -12.85
CA LYS A 325 6.93 -5.20 -13.89
C LYS A 325 6.55 -4.73 -15.30
N ALA A 326 5.56 -3.84 -15.46
CA ALA A 326 5.10 -3.40 -16.78
C ALA A 326 6.12 -2.50 -17.50
N PHE A 327 6.26 -2.69 -18.81
CA PHE A 327 7.15 -1.88 -19.66
C PHE A 327 6.67 -1.89 -21.13
N PRO A 328 6.76 -0.78 -21.89
CA PRO A 328 6.47 -0.81 -23.32
C PRO A 328 7.48 -1.66 -24.09
N VAL A 329 7.00 -2.57 -24.95
CA VAL A 329 7.86 -3.52 -25.67
C VAL A 329 7.77 -3.45 -27.18
N ALA A 330 6.70 -2.87 -27.74
CA ALA A 330 6.51 -2.69 -29.17
C ALA A 330 5.49 -1.57 -29.46
N GLY A 331 5.52 -1.01 -30.66
CA GLY A 331 4.72 0.13 -31.09
C GLY A 331 5.30 1.46 -30.61
N ASP A 332 4.44 2.41 -30.25
CA ASP A 332 4.85 3.70 -29.75
C ASP A 332 5.27 3.60 -28.27
N LEU A 333 6.58 3.44 -28.02
CA LEU A 333 7.10 3.28 -26.67
C LEU A 333 6.84 4.51 -25.79
N SER A 334 6.79 5.71 -26.38
CA SER A 334 6.52 6.95 -25.65
C SER A 334 5.10 6.99 -25.08
N LEU A 335 4.12 6.43 -25.80
CA LEU A 335 2.75 6.27 -25.32
C LEU A 335 2.69 5.35 -24.10
N GLY A 336 3.46 4.25 -24.11
CA GLY A 336 3.54 3.36 -22.95
C GLY A 336 4.20 4.01 -21.74
N GLU A 337 5.22 4.85 -21.94
CA GLU A 337 5.83 5.66 -20.88
C GLU A 337 4.88 6.74 -20.33
N GLU A 338 4.00 7.31 -21.16
CA GLU A 338 2.91 8.18 -20.72
C GLU A 338 1.96 7.44 -19.78
N PHE A 339 1.48 6.24 -20.17
CA PHE A 339 0.64 5.40 -19.33
C PHE A 339 1.31 5.01 -18.01
N LEU A 340 2.58 4.59 -18.05
CA LEU A 340 3.30 4.22 -16.84
C LEU A 340 3.44 5.41 -15.88
N ARG A 341 3.64 6.63 -16.40
CA ARG A 341 3.67 7.84 -15.57
C ARG A 341 2.31 8.15 -14.95
N SER A 342 1.21 7.98 -15.69
CA SER A 342 -0.13 8.26 -15.16
C SER A 342 -0.57 7.24 -14.10
N ILE A 343 -0.12 5.99 -14.20
CA ILE A 343 -0.51 4.91 -13.28
C ILE A 343 0.35 4.81 -12.00
N VAL A 344 1.44 5.59 -11.89
CA VAL A 344 2.30 5.61 -10.69
C VAL A 344 1.51 5.79 -9.37
N PRO A 345 0.56 6.72 -9.24
CA PRO A 345 -0.23 6.90 -8.02
C PRO A 345 -1.07 5.67 -7.66
N PHE A 346 -1.52 4.93 -8.66
CA PHE A 346 -2.20 3.66 -8.47
C PHE A 346 -1.23 2.57 -8.01
N VAL A 347 -0.10 2.36 -8.68
CA VAL A 347 0.82 1.26 -8.30
C VAL A 347 1.50 1.53 -6.94
N TYR A 348 2.00 2.76 -6.74
CA TYR A 348 2.85 3.14 -5.63
C TYR A 348 2.15 4.16 -4.72
N ARG A 349 1.28 3.67 -3.84
CA ARG A 349 0.52 4.53 -2.89
C ARG A 349 1.46 5.26 -1.94
N ARG A 350 1.37 6.60 -1.89
CA ARG A 350 2.18 7.44 -0.98
C ARG A 350 1.81 7.22 0.49
N TYR A 351 0.54 6.95 0.75
CA TYR A 351 -0.01 6.58 2.06
C TYR A 351 -0.62 5.19 1.93
N LEU A 352 -0.10 4.24 2.71
CA LEU A 352 -0.69 2.92 2.85
C LEU A 352 -1.58 2.93 4.07
N ASP A 353 -2.85 2.67 3.85
CA ASP A 353 -3.79 2.35 4.90
C ASP A 353 -3.67 0.87 5.28
N PHE A 354 -4.28 0.49 6.40
CA PHE A 354 -4.26 -0.89 6.87
C PHE A 354 -4.89 -1.86 5.85
N THR A 355 -5.88 -1.41 5.08
CA THR A 355 -6.50 -2.17 3.99
C THR A 355 -5.45 -2.64 2.98
N ALA A 356 -4.56 -1.75 2.56
CA ALA A 356 -3.51 -2.09 1.60
C ALA A 356 -2.53 -3.14 2.14
N ILE A 357 -2.12 -3.02 3.41
CA ILE A 357 -1.17 -3.96 4.05
C ILE A 357 -1.81 -5.34 4.18
N GLU A 358 -3.08 -5.42 4.57
CA GLU A 358 -3.81 -6.68 4.67
C GLU A 358 -4.09 -7.31 3.30
N GLU A 359 -4.31 -6.51 2.26
CA GLU A 359 -4.39 -7.04 0.89
C GLU A 359 -3.07 -7.67 0.44
N ILE A 360 -1.93 -7.08 0.81
CA ILE A 360 -0.61 -7.66 0.55
C ILE A 360 -0.41 -8.94 1.37
N LYS A 361 -0.79 -8.97 2.65
CA LYS A 361 -0.78 -10.22 3.44
C LYS A 361 -1.68 -11.30 2.83
N GLY A 362 -2.87 -10.95 2.36
CA GLY A 362 -3.76 -11.87 1.66
C GLY A 362 -3.18 -12.42 0.34
N MET A 363 -2.28 -11.67 -0.31
CA MET A 363 -1.47 -12.21 -1.42
C MET A 363 -0.43 -13.23 -0.91
N LYS A 364 0.26 -12.94 0.21
CA LYS A 364 1.19 -13.88 0.87
C LYS A 364 0.49 -15.20 1.20
N ASP A 365 -0.69 -15.16 1.80
CA ASP A 365 -1.45 -16.35 2.19
C ASP A 365 -1.85 -17.23 1.00
N ARG A 366 -2.22 -16.61 -0.13
CA ARG A 366 -2.51 -17.33 -1.37
C ARG A 366 -1.27 -18.03 -1.93
N ILE A 367 -0.10 -17.39 -1.84
CA ILE A 367 1.18 -17.99 -2.25
C ILE A 367 1.52 -19.16 -1.33
N ASN A 368 1.41 -19.00 -0.01
CA ASN A 368 1.62 -20.06 0.97
C ASN A 368 0.71 -21.27 0.70
N LEU A 369 -0.58 -21.03 0.43
CA LEU A 369 -1.52 -22.10 0.12
C LEU A 369 -1.16 -22.83 -1.18
N ALA A 370 -0.70 -22.11 -2.20
CA ALA A 370 -0.23 -22.70 -3.45
C ALA A 370 1.03 -23.56 -3.23
N ALA A 371 1.99 -23.07 -2.43
CA ALA A 371 3.20 -23.81 -2.07
C ALA A 371 2.90 -25.08 -1.26
N ALA A 372 1.98 -24.99 -0.29
CA ALA A 372 1.53 -26.14 0.49
C ALA A 372 0.85 -27.22 -0.36
N ARG A 373 0.16 -26.85 -1.45
CA ARG A 373 -0.39 -27.80 -2.42
C ARG A 373 0.72 -28.44 -3.27
N SER A 374 1.73 -27.65 -3.65
CA SER A 374 2.88 -28.13 -4.42
C SER A 374 3.73 -29.13 -3.64
N LEU A 375 3.81 -29.04 -2.30
CA LEU A 375 4.43 -30.05 -1.44
C LEU A 375 3.80 -31.44 -1.55
N ARG A 376 2.51 -31.52 -1.93
CA ARG A 376 1.80 -32.80 -2.15
C ARG A 376 2.01 -33.37 -3.55
N SER A 377 2.63 -32.59 -4.45
CA SER A 377 3.00 -32.99 -5.80
C SER A 377 4.53 -33.12 -5.92
N ASP A 378 5.00 -33.48 -7.10
CA ASP A 378 6.42 -33.44 -7.44
C ASP A 378 7.04 -32.05 -7.16
N ARG A 379 8.34 -32.02 -6.83
CA ARG A 379 9.06 -30.80 -6.40
C ARG A 379 9.05 -29.73 -7.51
N ASP A 380 8.33 -28.63 -7.29
CA ASP A 380 8.22 -27.47 -8.18
C ASP A 380 9.16 -26.33 -7.75
N VAL A 381 10.08 -25.93 -8.62
CA VAL A 381 11.11 -24.91 -8.30
C VAL A 381 10.56 -23.47 -8.25
N LYS A 382 9.35 -23.25 -8.80
CA LYS A 382 8.72 -21.93 -8.89
C LYS A 382 7.65 -21.74 -7.82
N LEU A 383 6.78 -22.73 -7.66
CA LEU A 383 5.61 -22.67 -6.77
C LEU A 383 5.84 -23.31 -5.40
N GLY A 384 6.87 -24.14 -5.23
CA GLY A 384 7.21 -24.75 -3.95
C GLY A 384 7.67 -23.75 -2.90
N LEU A 385 7.76 -24.20 -1.64
CA LEU A 385 8.32 -23.40 -0.54
C LEU A 385 9.75 -22.98 -0.86
N GLY A 386 10.07 -21.71 -0.64
CA GLY A 386 11.39 -21.15 -1.00
C GLY A 386 11.65 -21.04 -2.51
N GLY A 387 10.62 -21.24 -3.34
CA GLY A 387 10.73 -21.16 -4.80
C GLY A 387 10.82 -19.73 -5.34
N ILE A 388 10.96 -19.63 -6.66
CA ILE A 388 11.11 -18.35 -7.38
C ILE A 388 9.99 -17.36 -7.01
N ARG A 389 8.75 -17.83 -6.86
CA ARG A 389 7.59 -16.99 -6.58
C ARG A 389 7.65 -16.30 -5.21
N GLU A 390 8.25 -16.94 -4.20
CA GLU A 390 8.45 -16.33 -2.89
C GLU A 390 9.44 -15.16 -2.98
N ILE A 391 10.53 -15.31 -3.75
CA ILE A 391 11.52 -14.26 -3.97
C ILE A 391 10.90 -13.07 -4.73
N GLU A 392 10.18 -13.33 -5.83
CA GLU A 392 9.51 -12.30 -6.62
C GLU A 392 8.49 -11.54 -5.76
N PHE A 393 7.68 -12.25 -4.97
CA PHE A 393 6.70 -11.62 -4.09
C PHE A 393 7.37 -10.86 -2.95
N PHE A 394 8.47 -11.34 -2.40
CA PHE A 394 9.22 -10.64 -1.36
C PHE A 394 9.67 -9.26 -1.84
N ALA A 395 10.24 -9.17 -3.05
CA ALA A 395 10.59 -7.90 -3.66
C ALA A 395 9.34 -7.04 -3.90
N GLN A 396 8.32 -7.57 -4.60
CA GLN A 396 7.10 -6.84 -4.95
C GLN A 396 6.33 -6.32 -3.73
N ALA A 397 6.22 -7.11 -2.66
CA ALA A 397 5.56 -6.70 -1.43
C ALA A 397 6.23 -5.45 -0.84
N HIS A 398 7.56 -5.42 -0.79
CA HIS A 398 8.30 -4.25 -0.33
C HIS A 398 8.16 -3.06 -1.29
N GLN A 399 8.10 -3.28 -2.60
CA GLN A 399 7.84 -2.21 -3.57
C GLN A 399 6.46 -1.58 -3.39
N LEU A 400 5.44 -2.40 -3.12
CA LEU A 400 4.10 -1.90 -2.79
C LEU A 400 4.07 -1.13 -1.46
N ILE A 401 4.87 -1.55 -0.48
CA ILE A 401 4.93 -0.92 0.85
C ILE A 401 5.74 0.38 0.85
N TYR A 402 6.87 0.42 0.15
CA TYR A 402 7.84 1.51 0.27
C TYR A 402 7.97 2.34 -1.01
N GLY A 403 7.62 1.80 -2.19
CA GLY A 403 7.83 2.46 -3.48
C GLY A 403 7.05 3.77 -3.66
N GLY A 404 5.98 4.00 -2.89
CA GLY A 404 5.27 5.28 -2.85
C GLY A 404 6.11 6.43 -2.30
N LYS A 405 6.96 6.14 -1.32
CA LYS A 405 7.86 7.10 -0.66
C LYS A 405 9.27 7.07 -1.24
N GLU A 406 9.69 5.93 -1.77
CA GLU A 406 11.05 5.64 -2.18
C GLU A 406 11.10 5.27 -3.68
N PRO A 407 11.32 6.26 -4.57
CA PRO A 407 11.33 6.03 -6.03
C PRO A 407 12.40 5.03 -6.50
N THR A 408 13.48 4.85 -5.75
CA THR A 408 14.54 3.86 -6.04
C THR A 408 13.99 2.44 -6.09
N LEU A 409 12.96 2.13 -5.30
CA LEU A 409 12.30 0.82 -5.27
C LEU A 409 11.32 0.60 -6.44
N ARG A 410 11.16 1.54 -7.36
CA ARG A 410 10.26 1.39 -8.53
C ARG A 410 10.94 0.68 -9.71
N ARG A 411 12.11 0.08 -9.50
CA ARG A 411 12.79 -0.76 -10.51
C ARG A 411 12.01 -2.05 -10.76
N ARG A 412 12.07 -2.56 -11.99
CA ARG A 412 11.29 -3.74 -12.40
C ARG A 412 11.97 -5.07 -12.02
N GLY A 413 13.30 -5.08 -12.01
CA GLY A 413 14.12 -6.27 -11.79
C GLY A 413 14.11 -6.73 -10.33
N THR A 414 14.03 -8.05 -10.14
CA THR A 414 13.83 -8.65 -8.82
C THR A 414 15.09 -8.49 -7.95
N VAL A 415 16.27 -8.76 -8.51
CA VAL A 415 17.55 -8.72 -7.78
C VAL A 415 18.01 -7.29 -7.51
N GLU A 416 17.77 -6.38 -8.45
CA GLU A 416 18.05 -4.95 -8.30
C GLU A 416 17.20 -4.36 -7.16
N THR A 417 15.93 -4.75 -7.08
CA THR A 417 15.04 -4.34 -5.99
C THR A 417 15.56 -4.84 -4.65
N ILE A 418 15.96 -6.11 -4.54
CA ILE A 418 16.54 -6.68 -3.31
C ILE A 418 17.82 -5.93 -2.91
N SER A 419 18.65 -5.56 -3.89
CA SER A 419 19.86 -4.75 -3.67
C SER A 419 19.52 -3.36 -3.13
N ASP A 420 18.48 -2.71 -3.66
CA ASP A 420 18.03 -1.40 -3.19
C ASP A 420 17.43 -1.49 -1.77
N LEU A 421 16.68 -2.54 -1.46
CA LEU A 421 16.18 -2.81 -0.09
C LEU A 421 17.31 -2.97 0.92
N SER A 422 18.42 -3.59 0.50
CA SER A 422 19.61 -3.74 1.33
C SER A 422 20.31 -2.41 1.59
N ARG A 423 20.46 -1.56 0.56
CA ARG A 423 21.03 -0.20 0.73
C ARG A 423 20.20 0.68 1.68
N MET A 424 18.90 0.40 1.80
CA MET A 424 18.00 1.10 2.72
C MET A 424 17.98 0.52 4.14
N GLY A 425 18.71 -0.57 4.39
CA GLY A 425 18.73 -1.25 5.69
C GLY A 425 17.46 -2.04 6.03
N ILE A 426 16.57 -2.28 5.05
CA ILE A 426 15.36 -3.10 5.23
C ILE A 426 15.73 -4.59 5.24
N VAL A 427 16.72 -4.97 4.43
CA VAL A 427 17.23 -6.33 4.30
C VAL A 427 18.72 -6.31 4.61
N THR A 428 19.23 -7.30 5.33
CA THR A 428 20.67 -7.38 5.60
C THR A 428 21.46 -7.69 4.32
N GLU A 429 22.75 -7.35 4.29
CA GLU A 429 23.61 -7.70 3.14
C GLU A 429 23.68 -9.22 2.92
N GLU A 430 23.68 -9.99 4.00
CA GLU A 430 23.65 -11.45 3.94
C GLU A 430 22.34 -11.98 3.34
N GLU A 431 21.19 -11.45 3.73
CA GLU A 431 19.90 -11.83 3.15
C GLU A 431 19.81 -11.46 1.67
N ARG A 432 20.33 -10.29 1.27
CA ARG A 432 20.43 -9.88 -0.14
C ARG A 432 21.23 -10.91 -0.93
N ASP A 433 22.42 -11.28 -0.46
CA ASP A 433 23.30 -12.21 -1.17
C ASP A 433 22.69 -13.61 -1.26
N ARG A 434 22.03 -14.07 -0.19
CA ARG A 434 21.30 -15.34 -0.18
C ARG A 434 20.12 -15.35 -1.17
N LEU A 435 19.31 -14.30 -1.19
CA LEU A 435 18.17 -14.19 -2.12
C LEU A 435 18.64 -14.08 -3.57
N ALA A 436 19.69 -13.30 -3.84
CA ALA A 436 20.25 -13.15 -5.19
C ALA A 436 20.85 -14.48 -5.70
N ALA A 437 21.62 -15.18 -4.87
CA ALA A 437 22.18 -16.48 -5.22
C ALA A 437 21.08 -17.54 -5.43
N ALA A 438 20.05 -17.56 -4.58
CA ALA A 438 18.91 -18.45 -4.75
C ALA A 438 18.13 -18.17 -6.03
N TYR A 439 17.90 -16.88 -6.36
CA TYR A 439 17.21 -16.50 -7.58
C TYR A 439 18.00 -16.93 -8.83
N ASP A 440 19.32 -16.68 -8.88
CA ASP A 440 20.16 -17.13 -10.00
C ASP A 440 20.14 -18.67 -10.14
N PHE A 441 20.32 -19.40 -9.03
CA PHE A 441 20.32 -20.86 -9.03
C PHE A 441 18.96 -21.43 -9.51
N LEU A 442 17.85 -20.98 -8.93
CA LEU A 442 16.51 -21.49 -9.25
C LEU A 442 16.12 -21.18 -10.70
N ARG A 443 16.47 -20.00 -11.21
CA ARG A 443 16.17 -19.59 -12.59
C ARG A 443 17.01 -20.36 -13.61
N ARG A 444 18.29 -20.62 -13.32
CA ARG A 444 19.12 -21.51 -14.16
C ARG A 444 18.59 -22.93 -14.15
N LEU A 445 18.20 -23.44 -12.99
CA LEU A 445 17.60 -24.77 -12.86
C LEU A 445 16.31 -24.86 -13.69
N GLU A 446 15.44 -23.85 -13.60
CA GLU A 446 14.24 -23.72 -14.43
C GLU A 446 14.59 -23.71 -15.94
N HIS A 447 15.61 -22.97 -16.36
CA HIS A 447 16.08 -22.96 -17.75
C HIS A 447 16.54 -24.35 -18.21
N ARG A 448 17.33 -25.08 -17.40
CA ARG A 448 17.80 -26.43 -17.74
C ARG A 448 16.67 -27.46 -17.85
N ILE A 449 15.61 -27.28 -17.07
CA ILE A 449 14.39 -28.09 -17.15
C ILE A 449 13.65 -27.79 -18.46
N GLN A 450 13.44 -26.51 -18.77
CA GLN A 450 12.66 -26.07 -19.94
C GLN A 450 13.38 -26.30 -21.28
N ALA A 451 14.67 -25.95 -21.37
CA ALA A 451 15.46 -26.02 -22.60
C ALA A 451 15.73 -27.45 -23.09
N HIS A 452 15.57 -28.45 -22.22
CA HIS A 452 15.80 -29.84 -22.59
C HIS A 452 14.84 -30.31 -23.69
N ARG A 453 13.54 -30.01 -23.57
CA ARG A 453 12.47 -30.46 -24.50
C ARG A 453 11.49 -29.34 -24.90
N GLU A 454 11.85 -28.08 -24.67
CA GLU A 454 10.97 -26.91 -24.88
C GLU A 454 9.61 -27.04 -24.16
N ARG A 455 9.62 -27.58 -22.93
CA ARG A 455 8.39 -27.79 -22.15
C ARG A 455 8.23 -26.73 -21.06
N GLN A 456 7.01 -26.21 -20.92
CA GLN A 456 6.62 -25.30 -19.83
C GLN A 456 6.37 -26.10 -18.55
N THR A 457 7.45 -26.59 -17.96
CA THR A 457 7.43 -27.29 -16.67
C THR A 457 8.41 -26.65 -15.71
N HIS A 458 8.02 -26.64 -14.44
CA HIS A 458 8.82 -26.17 -13.30
C HIS A 458 9.12 -27.30 -12.32
N VAL A 459 8.71 -28.52 -12.66
CA VAL A 459 8.80 -29.70 -11.83
C VAL A 459 10.09 -30.45 -12.12
N LEU A 460 10.80 -30.86 -11.07
CA LEU A 460 11.98 -31.71 -11.20
C LEU A 460 11.62 -33.06 -11.85
N PRO A 461 12.47 -33.60 -12.74
CA PRO A 461 12.22 -34.91 -13.32
C PRO A 461 12.33 -36.01 -12.23
N GLN A 462 11.53 -37.07 -12.37
CA GLN A 462 11.54 -38.19 -11.42
C GLN A 462 12.58 -39.28 -11.76
N ARG A 463 12.97 -39.40 -13.03
CA ARG A 463 13.95 -40.42 -13.44
C ARG A 463 15.35 -40.03 -12.98
N GLU A 464 16.04 -40.95 -12.33
CA GLU A 464 17.41 -40.76 -11.83
C GLU A 464 18.39 -40.32 -12.93
N GLU A 465 18.20 -40.84 -14.14
CA GLU A 465 18.93 -40.46 -15.35
C GLU A 465 18.78 -38.97 -15.70
N ASP A 466 17.54 -38.47 -15.67
CA ASP A 466 17.22 -37.08 -16.00
C ASP A 466 17.72 -36.14 -14.90
N LEU A 467 17.69 -36.57 -13.64
CA LEU A 467 18.28 -35.84 -12.51
C LEU A 467 19.81 -35.79 -12.60
N SER A 468 20.45 -36.88 -13.03
CA SER A 468 21.92 -36.94 -13.20
C SER A 468 22.37 -35.99 -14.30
N ARG A 469 21.65 -35.95 -15.42
CA ARG A 469 21.85 -34.95 -16.47
C ARG A 469 21.67 -33.53 -15.92
N LEU A 470 20.60 -33.28 -15.18
CA LEU A 470 20.28 -31.96 -14.63
C LEU A 470 21.37 -31.48 -13.66
N ALA A 471 21.87 -32.37 -12.79
CA ALA A 471 22.98 -32.09 -11.88
C ALA A 471 24.22 -31.66 -12.66
N ARG A 472 24.64 -32.45 -13.67
CA ARG A 472 25.78 -32.11 -14.53
C ARG A 472 25.56 -30.80 -15.29
N ALA A 473 24.35 -30.54 -15.78
CA ALA A 473 23.99 -29.30 -16.48
C ALA A 473 24.00 -28.04 -15.58
N MET A 474 23.86 -28.25 -14.27
CA MET A 474 24.04 -27.23 -13.22
C MET A 474 25.48 -27.16 -12.71
N GLY A 475 26.39 -27.99 -13.24
CA GLY A 475 27.79 -28.05 -12.81
C GLY A 475 28.01 -28.80 -11.48
N LEU A 476 27.05 -29.60 -11.05
CA LEU A 476 27.08 -30.40 -9.82
C LEU A 476 27.47 -31.84 -10.11
N ALA A 477 28.01 -32.52 -9.10
CA ALA A 477 28.58 -33.86 -9.25
C ALA A 477 27.52 -34.95 -9.55
N ASP A 478 26.41 -34.92 -8.81
CA ASP A 478 25.41 -35.99 -8.81
C ASP A 478 24.00 -35.47 -8.39
N PRO A 479 22.94 -36.30 -8.53
CA PRO A 479 21.59 -35.92 -8.10
C PRO A 479 21.48 -35.52 -6.61
N PRO A 480 22.12 -36.22 -5.64
CA PRO A 480 22.10 -35.79 -4.25
C PRO A 480 22.66 -34.37 -4.03
N ALA A 481 23.75 -34.00 -4.71
CA ALA A 481 24.29 -32.64 -4.63
C ALA A 481 23.31 -31.59 -5.18
N LEU A 482 22.60 -31.89 -6.27
CA LEU A 482 21.54 -31.02 -6.81
C LEU A 482 20.40 -30.82 -5.81
N VAL A 483 19.92 -31.91 -5.22
CA VAL A 483 18.83 -31.87 -4.23
C VAL A 483 19.26 -31.08 -3.00
N SER A 484 20.47 -31.32 -2.48
CA SER A 484 21.00 -30.61 -1.32
C SER A 484 21.19 -29.12 -1.58
N ALA A 485 21.67 -28.73 -2.77
CA ALA A 485 21.81 -27.32 -3.15
C ALA A 485 20.44 -26.63 -3.26
N LEU A 486 19.47 -27.30 -3.88
CA LEU A 486 18.09 -26.80 -3.99
C LEU A 486 17.46 -26.62 -2.60
N ASP A 487 17.56 -27.63 -1.73
CA ASP A 487 16.98 -27.59 -0.39
C ASP A 487 17.63 -26.49 0.47
N GLY A 488 18.94 -26.27 0.34
CA GLY A 488 19.65 -25.18 1.00
C GLY A 488 19.16 -23.79 0.55
N HIS A 489 19.03 -23.57 -0.76
CA HIS A 489 18.48 -22.32 -1.29
C HIS A 489 17.01 -22.11 -0.89
N ALA A 490 16.18 -23.15 -1.02
CA ALA A 490 14.77 -23.08 -0.67
C ALA A 490 14.56 -22.77 0.83
N ALA A 491 15.31 -23.43 1.72
CA ALA A 491 15.24 -23.16 3.15
C ALA A 491 15.68 -21.73 3.49
N ALA A 492 16.73 -21.22 2.84
CA ALA A 492 17.19 -19.85 3.04
C ALA A 492 16.14 -18.82 2.59
N VAL A 493 15.56 -19.00 1.40
CA VAL A 493 14.48 -18.13 0.88
C VAL A 493 13.28 -18.18 1.81
N HIS A 494 12.79 -19.38 2.14
CA HIS A 494 11.60 -19.54 2.96
C HIS A 494 11.78 -18.93 4.36
N GLY A 495 12.95 -19.09 4.98
CA GLY A 495 13.24 -18.47 6.27
C GLY A 495 13.20 -16.95 6.25
N ILE A 496 13.67 -16.32 5.17
CA ILE A 496 13.59 -14.86 4.96
C ILE A 496 12.16 -14.43 4.65
N TYR A 497 11.48 -15.18 3.78
CA TYR A 497 10.10 -14.94 3.36
C TYR A 497 9.09 -15.06 4.51
N ASP A 498 9.25 -16.02 5.42
CA ASP A 498 8.32 -16.22 6.53
C ASP A 498 8.31 -14.99 7.46
N ARG A 499 9.48 -14.37 7.65
CA ARG A 499 9.64 -13.11 8.40
C ARG A 499 9.03 -11.89 7.72
N LEU A 500 8.60 -11.99 6.45
CA LEU A 500 7.84 -10.93 5.77
C LEU A 500 6.55 -10.66 6.56
N PHE A 501 6.42 -9.46 7.13
CA PHE A 501 5.40 -9.03 8.10
C PHE A 501 5.53 -9.55 9.55
N GLY A 502 6.50 -10.42 9.83
CA GLY A 502 6.71 -11.06 11.14
C GLY A 502 7.23 -10.13 12.25
N GLY A 503 7.61 -8.89 11.92
CA GLY A 503 7.92 -7.84 12.90
C GLY A 503 6.68 -7.24 13.60
N ALA A 504 5.47 -7.49 13.09
CA ALA A 504 4.21 -7.03 13.68
C ALA A 504 3.44 -8.21 14.29
N ARG A 505 3.79 -8.54 15.54
CA ARG A 505 3.08 -9.43 16.50
C ARG A 505 2.93 -10.91 16.14
N ARG A 506 3.81 -11.71 16.74
CA ARG A 506 3.38 -12.81 17.62
C ARG A 506 3.62 -12.37 19.08
N GLU A 507 2.79 -11.46 19.57
CA GLU A 507 2.45 -11.54 21.00
C GLU A 507 1.27 -12.50 21.04
N GLU A 508 1.58 -13.74 21.40
CA GLU A 508 0.58 -14.72 21.82
C GLU A 508 -0.37 -14.08 22.84
N SER A 509 -1.62 -14.53 22.83
CA SER A 509 -2.69 -14.21 23.79
C SER A 509 -2.37 -14.71 25.22
N VAL A 510 -1.17 -14.41 25.73
CA VAL A 510 -0.72 -14.71 27.09
C VAL A 510 -1.41 -13.71 28.03
N GLY A 511 -2.44 -14.18 28.75
CA GLY A 511 -3.07 -13.41 29.84
C GLY A 511 -4.59 -13.34 29.82
N ILE A 512 -5.28 -13.82 28.78
CA ILE A 512 -6.76 -13.89 28.78
C ILE A 512 -7.20 -15.17 29.51
N PRO A 513 -7.95 -15.07 30.64
CA PRO A 513 -8.43 -16.23 31.38
C PRO A 513 -9.27 -17.17 30.50
N GLY A 514 -9.13 -18.49 30.68
CA GLY A 514 -9.89 -19.49 29.92
C GLY A 514 -11.42 -19.33 30.03
N GLU A 515 -11.89 -18.77 31.15
CA GLU A 515 -13.31 -18.44 31.37
C GLU A 515 -13.83 -17.36 30.41
N VAL A 516 -13.00 -16.38 30.06
CA VAL A 516 -13.34 -15.35 29.06
C VAL A 516 -13.30 -15.94 27.66
N GLN A 517 -12.31 -16.79 27.36
CA GLN A 517 -12.21 -17.47 26.06
C GLN A 517 -13.41 -18.40 25.81
N ALA A 518 -13.88 -19.10 26.85
CA ALA A 518 -15.03 -20.01 26.76
C ALA A 518 -16.31 -19.31 26.28
N LEU A 519 -16.51 -18.02 26.61
CA LEU A 519 -17.67 -17.24 26.17
C LEU A 519 -17.70 -16.98 24.65
N PHE A 520 -16.60 -17.20 23.93
CA PHE A 520 -16.48 -17.02 22.48
C PHE A 520 -16.42 -18.35 21.70
N LEU A 521 -16.44 -19.51 22.36
CA LEU A 521 -16.47 -20.82 21.70
C LEU A 521 -17.90 -21.22 21.30
N HIS A 522 -18.13 -21.52 20.01
CA HIS A 522 -19.43 -21.97 19.52
C HIS A 522 -19.80 -23.38 20.01
N GLY A 523 -21.03 -23.57 20.49
CA GLY A 523 -21.66 -24.89 20.67
C GLY A 523 -21.74 -25.46 22.10
N ARG A 524 -21.06 -24.88 23.10
CA ARG A 524 -21.20 -25.28 24.53
C ARG A 524 -21.47 -24.12 25.52
N ALA A 525 -21.25 -22.87 25.12
CA ALA A 525 -21.19 -21.74 26.06
C ALA A 525 -22.54 -21.04 26.35
N ALA A 526 -23.65 -21.40 25.67
CA ALA A 526 -24.92 -20.70 25.83
C ALA A 526 -25.59 -20.95 27.21
N GLU A 527 -25.42 -22.16 27.76
CA GLU A 527 -26.06 -22.55 29.03
C GLU A 527 -25.30 -22.05 30.26
N ASP A 528 -23.96 -21.91 30.19
CA ASP A 528 -23.11 -21.47 31.31
C ASP A 528 -22.74 -19.97 31.28
N ALA A 529 -23.07 -19.24 30.21
CA ALA A 529 -22.77 -17.82 30.07
C ALA A 529 -23.27 -16.93 31.22
N PRO A 530 -24.50 -17.09 31.76
CA PRO A 530 -24.96 -16.28 32.90
C PRO A 530 -24.05 -16.41 34.12
N SER A 531 -23.66 -17.65 34.44
CA SER A 531 -22.81 -17.97 35.59
C SER A 531 -21.40 -17.42 35.42
N LEU A 532 -20.84 -17.48 34.22
CA LEU A 532 -19.53 -16.90 33.90
C LEU A 532 -19.54 -15.36 33.96
N LEU A 533 -20.58 -14.71 33.42
CA LEU A 533 -20.71 -13.25 33.49
C LEU A 533 -20.87 -12.77 34.95
N ALA A 534 -21.63 -13.49 35.79
CA ALA A 534 -21.74 -13.17 37.21
C ALA A 534 -20.37 -13.24 37.92
N ARG A 535 -19.55 -14.27 37.61
CA ARG A 535 -18.19 -14.41 38.14
C ARG A 535 -17.23 -13.32 37.66
N LEU A 536 -17.45 -12.79 36.46
CA LEU A 536 -16.69 -11.67 35.89
C LEU A 536 -17.12 -10.30 36.45
N GLY A 537 -18.12 -10.24 37.35
CA GLY A 537 -18.52 -9.04 38.08
C GLY A 537 -19.65 -8.23 37.44
N PHE A 538 -20.36 -8.78 36.45
CA PHE A 538 -21.56 -8.15 35.89
C PHE A 538 -22.75 -8.26 36.85
N ARG A 539 -23.55 -7.18 36.96
CA ARG A 539 -24.73 -7.13 37.83
C ARG A 539 -26.03 -7.38 37.05
N ASP A 540 -26.13 -6.85 35.84
CA ASP A 540 -27.27 -7.05 34.94
C ASP A 540 -26.91 -8.14 33.93
N ILE A 541 -27.08 -9.39 34.35
CA ILE A 541 -26.66 -10.56 33.57
C ILE A 541 -27.42 -10.65 32.24
N GLU A 542 -28.72 -10.34 32.23
CA GLU A 542 -29.52 -10.38 31.01
C GLU A 542 -29.06 -9.34 30.00
N ALA A 543 -28.77 -8.11 30.43
CA ALA A 543 -28.22 -7.09 29.54
C ALA A 543 -26.80 -7.45 29.08
N ALA A 544 -25.96 -7.97 29.99
CA ALA A 544 -24.61 -8.40 29.66
C ALA A 544 -24.59 -9.51 28.60
N GLN A 545 -25.53 -10.47 28.66
CA GLN A 545 -25.68 -11.51 27.65
C GLN A 545 -26.04 -10.93 26.28
N ARG A 546 -27.03 -10.04 26.20
CA ARG A 546 -27.41 -9.39 24.93
C ARG A 546 -26.24 -8.61 24.33
N ASN A 547 -25.51 -7.86 25.16
CA ASN A 547 -24.36 -7.08 24.70
C ASN A 547 -23.18 -7.98 24.27
N LEU A 548 -22.99 -9.12 24.94
CA LEU A 548 -21.99 -10.12 24.58
C LEU A 548 -22.29 -10.75 23.21
N GLU A 549 -23.56 -10.98 22.89
CA GLU A 549 -23.95 -11.47 21.56
C GLU A 549 -23.56 -10.50 20.45
N VAL A 550 -23.72 -9.19 20.68
CA VAL A 550 -23.26 -8.15 19.75
C VAL A 550 -21.74 -8.12 19.66
N LEU A 551 -21.03 -8.30 20.78
CA LEU A 551 -19.56 -8.37 20.77
C LEU A 551 -19.03 -9.63 20.05
N ARG A 552 -19.76 -10.75 20.08
CA ARG A 552 -19.37 -12.00 19.42
C ARG A 552 -19.74 -12.02 17.94
N ASN A 553 -20.97 -11.61 17.63
CA ASN A 553 -21.57 -11.81 16.31
C ASN A 553 -21.70 -10.50 15.51
N GLY A 554 -21.42 -9.35 16.13
CA GLY A 554 -21.68 -8.04 15.56
C GLY A 554 -23.10 -7.53 15.78
N PRO A 555 -23.39 -6.26 15.40
CA PRO A 555 -24.70 -5.66 15.59
C PRO A 555 -25.80 -6.39 14.81
N PRO A 556 -26.98 -6.58 15.39
CA PRO A 556 -28.10 -7.23 14.71
C PRO A 556 -28.54 -6.42 13.49
N HIS A 557 -28.97 -7.12 12.43
CA HIS A 557 -29.45 -6.53 11.17
C HIS A 557 -28.40 -5.75 10.35
N VAL A 558 -27.12 -5.76 10.75
CA VAL A 558 -26.00 -5.23 9.97
C VAL A 558 -25.21 -6.38 9.37
N ARG A 559 -25.11 -6.42 8.03
CA ARG A 559 -24.29 -7.44 7.36
C ARG A 559 -22.82 -7.10 7.50
N ILE A 560 -22.17 -7.70 8.50
CA ILE A 560 -20.73 -7.55 8.70
C ILE A 560 -19.97 -8.36 7.63
N PRO A 561 -19.02 -7.75 6.90
CA PRO A 561 -18.13 -8.49 6.00
C PRO A 561 -17.31 -9.55 6.74
N GLN A 562 -17.02 -10.68 6.10
CA GLN A 562 -16.24 -11.77 6.70
C GLN A 562 -14.89 -11.31 7.31
N ARG A 563 -14.27 -10.26 6.72
CA ARG A 563 -13.05 -9.62 7.24
C ARG A 563 -13.25 -8.94 8.60
N ALA A 564 -14.36 -8.24 8.80
CA ALA A 564 -14.66 -7.58 10.08
C ALA A 564 -15.03 -8.60 11.17
N HIS A 565 -15.70 -9.70 10.81
CA HIS A 565 -15.91 -10.83 11.71
C HIS A 565 -14.58 -11.43 12.21
N HIS A 566 -13.62 -11.66 11.31
CA HIS A 566 -12.30 -12.18 11.69
C HIS A 566 -11.56 -11.28 12.69
N TYR A 567 -11.67 -9.95 12.56
CA TYR A 567 -11.13 -9.05 13.57
C TYR A 567 -11.90 -9.12 14.89
N LEU A 568 -13.23 -9.13 14.81
CA LEU A 568 -14.10 -9.20 15.98
C LEU A 568 -13.85 -10.46 16.82
N ASP A 569 -13.66 -11.61 16.17
CA ASP A 569 -13.31 -12.89 16.83
C ASP A 569 -12.00 -12.79 17.64
N LYS A 570 -11.05 -11.99 17.16
CA LYS A 570 -9.75 -11.81 17.83
C LYS A 570 -9.79 -10.76 18.93
N ILE A 571 -10.49 -9.65 18.73
CA ILE A 571 -10.54 -8.55 19.70
C ILE A 571 -11.62 -8.75 20.77
N GLY A 572 -12.68 -9.50 20.48
CA GLY A 572 -13.81 -9.73 21.38
C GLY A 572 -13.39 -10.25 22.77
N PRO A 573 -12.58 -11.32 22.86
CA PRO A 573 -12.07 -11.81 24.14
C PRO A 573 -11.23 -10.77 24.90
N GLU A 574 -10.41 -9.99 24.18
CA GLU A 574 -9.59 -8.95 24.79
C GLU A 574 -10.44 -7.78 25.33
N ILE A 575 -11.44 -7.34 24.56
CA ILE A 575 -12.39 -6.30 24.97
C ILE A 575 -13.13 -6.77 26.22
N LEU A 576 -13.71 -7.98 26.22
CA LEU A 576 -14.46 -8.49 27.35
C LEU A 576 -13.59 -8.63 28.61
N HIS A 577 -12.35 -9.11 28.45
CA HIS A 577 -11.40 -9.22 29.56
C HIS A 577 -11.12 -7.86 30.22
N ARG A 578 -10.93 -6.80 29.42
CA ARG A 578 -10.71 -5.44 29.91
C ARG A 578 -11.98 -4.85 30.51
N VAL A 579 -13.15 -5.11 29.93
CA VAL A 579 -14.46 -4.66 30.43
C VAL A 579 -14.73 -5.19 31.84
N ALA A 580 -14.45 -6.47 32.07
CA ALA A 580 -14.60 -7.10 33.38
C ALA A 580 -13.74 -6.44 34.47
N LYS A 581 -12.60 -5.83 34.08
CA LYS A 581 -11.70 -5.10 34.98
C LYS A 581 -12.02 -3.60 35.11
N SER A 582 -13.03 -3.10 34.39
CA SER A 582 -13.38 -1.68 34.41
C SER A 582 -14.14 -1.29 35.70
N PRO A 583 -14.18 0.00 36.08
CA PRO A 583 -14.89 0.45 37.28
C PRO A 583 -16.39 0.12 37.28
N ASN A 584 -17.00 -0.01 36.10
CA ASN A 584 -18.39 -0.37 35.92
C ASN A 584 -18.54 -1.27 34.67
N PRO A 585 -18.41 -2.60 34.83
CA PRO A 585 -18.45 -3.55 33.71
C PRO A 585 -19.76 -3.51 32.91
N ASP A 586 -20.90 -3.38 33.58
CA ASP A 586 -22.22 -3.30 32.92
C ASP A 586 -22.32 -2.06 32.02
N LEU A 587 -21.88 -0.89 32.51
CA LEU A 587 -21.86 0.34 31.74
C LEU A 587 -20.86 0.26 30.57
N ALA A 588 -19.67 -0.28 30.82
CA ALA A 588 -18.63 -0.41 29.82
C ALA A 588 -19.09 -1.31 28.67
N LEU A 589 -19.63 -2.49 28.97
CA LEU A 589 -20.11 -3.43 27.95
C LEU A 589 -21.29 -2.86 27.15
N GLY A 590 -22.20 -2.15 27.81
CA GLY A 590 -23.31 -1.47 27.13
C GLY A 590 -22.84 -0.37 26.18
N HIS A 591 -21.78 0.38 26.52
CA HIS A 591 -21.19 1.35 25.59
C HIS A 591 -20.36 0.68 24.48
N VAL A 592 -19.67 -0.43 24.74
CA VAL A 592 -19.00 -1.23 23.70
C VAL A 592 -20.00 -1.70 22.66
N GLU A 593 -21.14 -2.26 23.09
CA GLU A 593 -22.24 -2.67 22.19
C GLU A 593 -22.68 -1.50 21.31
N ARG A 594 -23.07 -0.37 21.93
CA ARG A 594 -23.51 0.82 21.19
C ARG A 594 -22.44 1.34 20.25
N PHE A 595 -21.18 1.21 20.61
CA PHE A 595 -20.06 1.63 19.78
C PHE A 595 -19.93 0.74 18.55
N LEU A 596 -19.97 -0.57 18.72
CA LEU A 596 -20.00 -1.54 17.62
C LEU A 596 -21.21 -1.30 16.70
N THR A 597 -22.37 -1.03 17.27
CA THR A 597 -23.59 -0.66 16.54
C THR A 597 -23.43 0.65 15.78
N ALA A 598 -22.81 1.66 16.39
CA ALA A 598 -22.53 2.93 15.73
C ALA A 598 -21.54 2.78 14.56
N ILE A 599 -20.44 2.03 14.72
CA ILE A 599 -19.48 1.79 13.62
C ILE A 599 -20.04 0.87 12.53
N GLY A 600 -20.96 -0.03 12.86
CA GLY A 600 -21.64 -0.91 11.91
C GLY A 600 -20.66 -1.79 11.12
N ALA A 601 -20.82 -1.87 9.80
CA ALA A 601 -20.00 -2.70 8.90
C ALA A 601 -18.62 -2.09 8.53
N ARG A 602 -18.25 -0.94 9.10
CA ARG A 602 -17.02 -0.19 8.76
C ARG A 602 -15.78 -0.95 9.26
N THR A 603 -15.25 -1.82 8.39
CA THR A 603 -14.18 -2.80 8.70
C THR A 603 -12.90 -2.14 9.24
N MET A 604 -12.60 -0.91 8.83
CA MET A 604 -11.44 -0.13 9.29
C MET A 604 -11.35 0.01 10.81
N TYR A 605 -12.46 0.19 11.52
CA TYR A 605 -12.45 0.33 12.98
C TYR A 605 -12.13 -0.99 13.69
N TYR A 606 -12.64 -2.11 13.18
CA TYR A 606 -12.33 -3.43 13.75
C TYR A 606 -10.85 -3.79 13.55
N ALA A 607 -10.33 -3.54 12.35
CA ALA A 607 -8.90 -3.71 12.04
C ALA A 607 -8.03 -2.85 12.96
N LEU A 608 -8.44 -1.60 13.18
CA LEU A 608 -7.72 -0.69 14.06
C LEU A 608 -7.63 -1.20 15.49
N LEU A 609 -8.75 -1.63 16.08
CA LEU A 609 -8.78 -2.15 17.44
C LEU A 609 -7.88 -3.38 17.58
N TYR A 610 -7.86 -4.24 16.56
CA TYR A 610 -6.98 -5.40 16.51
C TYR A 610 -5.50 -5.03 16.49
N GLU A 611 -5.13 -4.00 15.74
CA GLU A 611 -3.74 -3.53 15.68
C GLU A 611 -3.32 -2.71 16.91
N LYS A 612 -4.25 -2.05 17.60
CA LYS A 612 -3.94 -1.12 18.70
C LYS A 612 -4.66 -1.51 20.01
N PRO A 613 -4.20 -2.55 20.73
CA PRO A 613 -4.67 -2.92 22.07
C PRO A 613 -4.78 -1.77 23.08
N LYS A 614 -3.86 -0.79 23.02
CA LYS A 614 -3.92 0.42 23.88
C LYS A 614 -5.16 1.28 23.63
N VAL A 615 -5.70 1.28 22.40
CA VAL A 615 -6.95 1.97 22.08
C VAL A 615 -8.13 1.23 22.71
N ILE A 616 -8.13 -0.11 22.68
CA ILE A 616 -9.13 -0.90 23.41
C ILE A 616 -9.10 -0.55 24.91
N GLU A 617 -7.92 -0.42 25.50
CA GLU A 617 -7.76 0.01 26.90
C GLU A 617 -8.43 1.36 27.20
N ALA A 618 -8.09 2.37 26.39
CA ALA A 618 -8.58 3.73 26.57
C ALA A 618 -10.10 3.78 26.39
N LEU A 619 -10.63 3.09 25.38
CA LEU A 619 -12.07 3.00 25.12
C LEU A 619 -12.82 2.33 26.25
N VAL A 620 -12.37 1.16 26.69
CA VAL A 620 -13.04 0.43 27.79
C VAL A 620 -13.00 1.24 29.08
N ARG A 621 -11.88 1.92 29.38
CA ARG A 621 -11.77 2.80 30.55
C ARG A 621 -12.74 3.98 30.43
N LEU A 622 -12.80 4.65 29.27
CA LEU A 622 -13.73 5.73 28.97
C LEU A 622 -15.19 5.29 29.17
N PHE A 623 -15.55 4.17 28.55
CA PHE A 623 -16.86 3.55 28.58
C PHE A 623 -17.31 3.14 29.97
N GLY A 624 -16.39 2.67 30.82
CA GLY A 624 -16.66 2.31 32.21
C GLY A 624 -16.70 3.49 33.19
N SER A 625 -16.16 4.67 32.82
CA SER A 625 -15.96 5.77 33.78
C SER A 625 -16.77 7.03 33.49
N SER A 626 -17.20 7.29 32.25
CA SER A 626 -17.87 8.55 31.89
C SER A 626 -19.05 8.36 30.92
N ARG A 627 -20.28 8.59 31.38
CA ARG A 627 -21.48 8.57 30.51
C ARG A 627 -21.48 9.70 29.48
N PHE A 628 -21.02 10.89 29.89
CA PHE A 628 -21.01 12.07 29.03
C PHE A 628 -20.05 11.92 27.84
N LEU A 629 -18.79 11.57 28.11
CA LEU A 629 -17.77 11.42 27.06
C LEU A 629 -18.03 10.20 26.18
N SER A 630 -18.50 9.09 26.77
CA SER A 630 -18.93 7.92 26.00
C SER A 630 -20.08 8.27 25.06
N GLY A 631 -21.09 8.99 25.55
CA GLY A 631 -22.22 9.43 24.72
C GLY A 631 -21.79 10.34 23.55
N PHE A 632 -20.78 11.19 23.75
CA PHE A 632 -20.22 12.01 22.68
C PHE A 632 -19.48 11.17 21.64
N LEU A 633 -18.58 10.26 22.06
CA LEU A 633 -17.87 9.38 21.14
C LEU A 633 -18.81 8.46 20.34
N LEU A 634 -19.89 8.00 20.96
CA LEU A 634 -20.91 7.18 20.29
C LEU A 634 -21.66 7.94 19.18
N ARG A 635 -21.82 9.26 19.30
CA ARG A 635 -22.40 10.11 18.25
C ARG A 635 -21.39 10.46 17.16
N HIS A 636 -20.10 10.44 17.49
CA HIS A 636 -19.00 10.79 16.60
C HIS A 636 -17.92 9.71 16.56
N PRO A 637 -18.24 8.48 16.10
CA PRO A 637 -17.28 7.38 16.05
C PRO A 637 -16.08 7.68 15.12
N GLU A 638 -16.23 8.60 14.17
CA GLU A 638 -15.15 9.13 13.32
C GLU A 638 -14.01 9.78 14.11
N LEU A 639 -14.28 10.27 15.32
CA LEU A 639 -13.24 10.83 16.18
C LEU A 639 -12.23 9.78 16.62
N LEU A 640 -12.53 8.48 16.49
CA LEU A 640 -11.57 7.41 16.74
C LEU A 640 -10.30 7.56 15.87
N ASP A 641 -10.41 8.13 14.68
CA ASP A 641 -9.25 8.42 13.82
C ASP A 641 -8.36 9.52 14.43
N THR A 642 -8.96 10.49 15.12
CA THR A 642 -8.24 11.53 15.88
C THR A 642 -7.48 10.94 17.05
N PHE A 643 -7.92 9.81 17.63
CA PHE A 643 -7.14 9.11 18.66
C PHE A 643 -5.80 8.56 18.15
N LEU A 644 -5.69 8.33 16.84
CA LEU A 644 -4.51 7.77 16.20
C LEU A 644 -3.57 8.83 15.64
N ARG A 645 -4.11 10.01 15.34
CA ARG A 645 -3.34 11.16 14.83
C ARG A 645 -2.67 11.87 16.02
N ASN A 646 -1.53 12.50 15.75
CA ASN A 646 -0.71 13.22 16.73
C ASN A 646 -1.46 14.29 17.56
N ASP A 647 -2.73 14.59 17.31
CA ASP A 647 -3.49 15.63 18.04
C ASP A 647 -3.90 15.23 19.47
N LEU A 648 -4.03 13.92 19.76
CA LEU A 648 -4.05 13.40 21.14
C LEU A 648 -2.65 13.16 21.72
N SER A 649 -1.56 13.40 20.99
CA SER A 649 -0.21 13.31 21.58
C SER A 649 0.13 14.53 22.44
N ALA A 650 -0.54 15.67 22.17
CA ALA A 650 -0.41 16.88 22.96
C ALA A 650 -1.13 16.69 24.30
N LEU A 651 -0.37 16.25 25.31
CA LEU A 651 -0.80 16.16 26.71
C LEU A 651 -1.46 17.46 27.17
N VAL A 652 -0.78 18.58 26.92
CA VAL A 652 -1.19 19.94 27.30
C VAL A 652 -1.15 20.82 26.06
N LYS A 653 -2.22 21.59 25.81
CA LYS A 653 -2.27 22.60 24.75
C LYS A 653 -2.22 24.00 25.36
N SER A 654 -1.45 24.91 24.77
CA SER A 654 -1.47 26.31 25.19
C SER A 654 -2.78 26.98 24.74
N LYS A 655 -3.13 28.12 25.36
CA LYS A 655 -4.24 28.97 24.87
C LYS A 655 -4.02 29.43 23.41
N SER A 656 -2.78 29.47 22.92
CA SER A 656 -2.48 29.80 21.53
C SER A 656 -2.85 28.63 20.60
N ASP A 657 -2.48 27.41 20.97
CA ASP A 657 -2.76 26.20 20.18
C ASP A 657 -4.27 25.96 20.09
N LEU A 658 -4.99 26.14 21.21
CA LEU A 658 -6.45 26.05 21.25
C LEU A 658 -7.12 27.10 20.35
N ARG A 659 -6.58 28.33 20.28
CA ARG A 659 -7.09 29.37 19.38
C ARG A 659 -6.83 29.04 17.91
N SER A 660 -5.64 28.53 17.59
CA SER A 660 -5.30 28.10 16.22
C SER A 660 -6.22 26.98 15.78
N GLY A 661 -6.35 25.94 16.61
CA GLY A 661 -7.21 24.79 16.32
C GLY A 661 -8.68 25.18 16.16
N LEU A 662 -9.20 26.09 16.99
CA LEU A 662 -10.55 26.61 16.81
C LEU A 662 -10.68 27.43 15.51
N GLY A 663 -9.70 28.26 15.18
CA GLY A 663 -9.69 29.04 13.94
C GLY A 663 -9.69 28.15 12.69
N GLU A 664 -8.89 27.09 12.69
CA GLU A 664 -8.84 26.08 11.63
C GLU A 664 -10.19 25.37 11.49
N ALA A 665 -10.78 24.92 12.60
CA ALA A 665 -12.09 24.27 12.61
C ALA A 665 -13.19 25.16 12.00
N LEU A 666 -13.12 26.47 12.24
CA LEU A 666 -14.08 27.45 11.74
C LEU A 666 -13.86 27.87 10.28
N THR A 667 -12.73 27.51 9.65
CA THR A 667 -12.39 28.00 8.29
C THR A 667 -13.34 27.47 7.21
N GLY A 668 -14.06 26.39 7.50
CA GLY A 668 -15.05 25.78 6.61
C GLY A 668 -16.52 26.09 6.94
N CYS A 669 -16.81 27.00 7.88
CA CYS A 669 -18.18 27.36 8.24
C CYS A 669 -18.72 28.45 7.29
N ASP A 670 -19.79 28.14 6.56
CA ASP A 670 -20.39 29.07 5.58
C ASP A 670 -21.45 30.01 6.20
N ASP A 671 -22.01 29.62 7.35
CA ASP A 671 -23.11 30.34 8.00
C ASP A 671 -22.97 30.39 9.53
N TYR A 672 -23.81 31.22 10.15
CA TYR A 672 -23.82 31.46 11.59
C TYR A 672 -24.24 30.22 12.41
N GLU A 673 -25.12 29.37 11.89
CA GLU A 673 -25.54 28.16 12.61
C GLU A 673 -24.41 27.12 12.63
N GLN A 674 -23.65 27.00 11.54
CA GLN A 674 -22.47 26.16 11.46
C GLN A 674 -21.38 26.62 12.44
N GLU A 675 -21.11 27.92 12.55
CA GLU A 675 -20.16 28.45 13.56
C GLU A 675 -20.61 28.10 15.00
N LEU A 676 -21.92 28.12 15.28
CA LEU A 676 -22.45 27.71 16.59
C LEU A 676 -22.25 26.21 16.85
N ASP A 677 -22.56 25.34 15.89
CA ASP A 677 -22.34 23.90 16.01
C ASP A 677 -20.85 23.57 16.17
N GLU A 678 -19.97 24.26 15.44
CA GLU A 678 -18.54 24.00 15.48
C GLU A 678 -17.90 24.40 16.82
N LEU A 679 -18.36 25.49 17.46
CA LEU A 679 -17.93 25.82 18.83
C LEU A 679 -18.23 24.69 19.83
N ARG A 680 -19.38 24.03 19.70
CA ARG A 680 -19.80 22.92 20.56
C ARG A 680 -18.98 21.67 20.27
N ARG A 681 -18.78 21.37 18.97
CA ARG A 681 -17.95 20.24 18.53
C ARG A 681 -16.51 20.39 19.03
N PHE A 682 -15.90 21.55 18.83
CA PHE A 682 -14.54 21.83 19.30
C PHE A 682 -14.43 21.71 20.83
N LYS A 683 -15.40 22.27 21.57
CA LYS A 683 -15.48 22.12 23.02
C LYS A 683 -15.53 20.66 23.45
N ASN A 684 -16.39 19.86 22.84
CA ASN A 684 -16.54 18.45 23.19
C ASN A 684 -15.29 17.63 22.83
N LEU A 685 -14.66 17.91 21.68
CA LEU A 685 -13.42 17.27 21.24
C LEU A 685 -12.26 17.52 22.20
N GLU A 686 -12.05 18.78 22.59
CA GLU A 686 -10.99 19.13 23.54
C GLU A 686 -11.30 18.62 24.95
N THR A 687 -12.57 18.62 25.37
CA THR A 687 -12.98 18.00 26.64
C THR A 687 -12.70 16.49 26.64
N LEU A 688 -12.91 15.82 25.49
CA LEU A 688 -12.60 14.40 25.31
C LEU A 688 -11.10 14.14 25.42
N ARG A 689 -10.25 14.93 24.73
CA ARG A 689 -8.78 14.86 24.85
C ARG A 689 -8.33 15.00 26.30
N ILE A 690 -8.78 16.06 26.98
CA ILE A 690 -8.41 16.34 28.38
C ILE A 690 -8.88 15.18 29.28
N GLY A 691 -10.13 14.74 29.11
CA GLY A 691 -10.72 13.62 29.85
C GLY A 691 -9.94 12.32 29.72
N ILE A 692 -9.44 11.99 28.53
CA ILE A 692 -8.68 10.75 28.32
C ILE A 692 -7.30 10.83 28.96
N HIS A 693 -6.61 11.97 28.87
CA HIS A 693 -5.31 12.13 29.53
C HIS A 693 -5.41 12.17 31.05
N ASP A 694 -6.41 12.86 31.61
CA ASP A 694 -6.74 12.81 33.03
C ASP A 694 -7.01 11.36 33.48
N MET A 695 -7.91 10.67 32.77
CA MET A 695 -8.23 9.28 33.09
C MET A 695 -7.04 8.33 32.95
N THR A 696 -6.13 8.53 32.01
CA THR A 696 -4.95 7.66 31.84
C THR A 696 -3.81 7.97 32.80
N GLY A 697 -3.95 9.01 33.64
CA GLY A 697 -2.91 9.46 34.58
C GLY A 697 -1.79 10.26 33.91
N ASN A 698 -2.06 10.78 32.71
CA ASN A 698 -1.12 11.55 31.92
C ASN A 698 -1.20 13.07 32.22
N LEU A 699 -2.24 13.51 32.93
CA LEU A 699 -2.38 14.88 33.46
C LEU A 699 -2.51 14.84 34.97
N SER A 700 -1.90 15.83 35.64
CA SER A 700 -2.23 16.17 37.01
C SER A 700 -3.62 16.83 37.10
N LEU A 701 -4.18 16.86 38.31
CA LEU A 701 -5.47 17.52 38.56
C LEU A 701 -5.42 19.00 38.19
N GLU A 702 -4.34 19.69 38.57
CA GLU A 702 -4.11 21.10 38.29
C GLU A 702 -4.00 21.37 36.78
N GLU A 703 -3.27 20.53 36.05
CA GLU A 703 -3.16 20.65 34.59
C GLU A 703 -4.53 20.43 33.91
N GLY A 704 -5.30 19.45 34.36
CA GLY A 704 -6.66 19.22 33.87
C GLY A 704 -7.57 20.43 34.07
N MET A 705 -7.55 21.02 35.27
CA MET A 705 -8.34 22.21 35.61
C MET A 705 -7.91 23.44 34.80
N PHE A 706 -6.60 23.63 34.61
CA PHE A 706 -6.06 24.69 33.77
C PHE A 706 -6.44 24.51 32.29
N GLN A 707 -6.36 23.29 31.75
CA GLN A 707 -6.74 23.00 30.36
C GLN A 707 -8.23 23.27 30.10
N LEU A 708 -9.12 22.88 31.03
CA LEU A 708 -10.56 23.18 30.93
C LEU A 708 -10.83 24.68 31.00
N SER A 709 -10.12 25.40 31.87
CA SER A 709 -10.22 26.86 31.99
C SER A 709 -9.72 27.59 30.74
N ALA A 710 -8.59 27.14 30.19
CA ALA A 710 -8.04 27.65 28.93
C ALA A 710 -9.02 27.42 27.75
N LEU A 711 -9.63 26.24 27.66
CA LEU A 711 -10.64 25.94 26.65
C LEU A 711 -11.86 26.85 26.79
N ALA A 712 -12.37 27.04 28.01
CA ALA A 712 -13.50 27.93 28.27
C ALA A 712 -13.21 29.38 27.86
N GLU A 713 -12.01 29.90 28.18
CA GLU A 713 -11.61 31.25 27.78
C GLU A 713 -11.52 31.44 26.26
N VAL A 714 -10.97 30.46 25.55
CA VAL A 714 -10.85 30.52 24.09
C VAL A 714 -12.22 30.54 23.43
N LEU A 715 -13.13 29.66 23.88
CA LEU A 715 -14.50 29.60 23.38
C LEU A 715 -15.30 30.86 23.75
N LEU A 716 -15.16 31.36 24.98
CA LEU A 716 -15.79 32.60 25.45
C LEU A 716 -15.31 33.81 24.64
N SER A 717 -14.00 33.90 24.39
CA SER A 717 -13.41 34.95 23.56
C SER A 717 -13.97 34.95 22.14
N HIS A 718 -14.06 33.77 21.52
CA HIS A 718 -14.61 33.64 20.17
C HIS A 718 -16.12 33.94 20.14
N ALA A 719 -16.89 33.41 21.08
CA ALA A 719 -18.31 33.69 21.20
C ALA A 719 -18.60 35.18 21.40
N LEU A 720 -17.73 35.90 22.12
CA LEU A 720 -17.83 37.35 22.27
C LEU A 720 -17.59 38.09 20.94
N LEU A 721 -16.60 37.66 20.15
CA LEU A 721 -16.37 38.21 18.81
C LEU A 721 -17.60 38.04 17.91
N LEU A 722 -18.25 36.86 17.96
CA LEU A 722 -19.50 36.60 17.22
C LEU A 722 -20.64 37.50 17.71
N ALA A 723 -20.82 37.64 19.03
CA ALA A 723 -21.82 38.52 19.61
C ALA A 723 -21.62 39.98 19.18
N LEU A 724 -20.38 40.48 19.26
CA LEU A 724 -20.02 41.83 18.82
C LEU A 724 -20.25 42.02 17.32
N ARG A 725 -19.87 41.05 16.47
CA ARG A 725 -20.08 41.09 15.02
C ARG A 725 -21.56 41.26 14.69
N GLU A 726 -22.43 40.50 15.35
CA GLU A 726 -23.86 40.51 15.08
C GLU A 726 -24.56 41.79 15.58
N VAL A 727 -24.21 42.26 16.78
CA VAL A 727 -24.74 43.52 17.31
C VAL A 727 -24.23 44.71 16.49
N ARG A 728 -22.94 44.70 16.11
CA ARG A 728 -22.32 45.74 15.26
C ARG A 728 -22.97 45.82 13.88
N ARG A 729 -23.26 44.68 13.25
CA ARG A 729 -23.94 44.61 11.96
C ARG A 729 -25.30 45.32 11.99
N ARG A 730 -25.99 45.26 13.12
CA ARG A 730 -27.35 45.81 13.29
C ARG A 730 -27.38 47.26 13.78
N PHE A 731 -26.44 47.66 14.64
CA PHE A 731 -26.51 48.94 15.36
C PHE A 731 -25.27 49.84 15.20
N GLY A 732 -24.26 49.42 14.45
CA GLY A 732 -23.00 50.16 14.28
C GLY A 732 -21.99 49.91 15.41
N VAL A 733 -20.97 50.77 15.49
CA VAL A 733 -19.92 50.72 16.51
C VAL A 733 -20.26 51.71 17.63
N ALA A 734 -20.26 51.23 18.87
CA ALA A 734 -20.43 52.08 20.04
C ALA A 734 -19.23 53.00 20.25
N THR A 735 -19.49 54.28 20.50
CA THR A 735 -18.47 55.29 20.80
C THR A 735 -18.63 55.84 22.21
N GLU A 736 -17.54 56.35 22.80
CA GLU A 736 -17.60 57.08 24.07
C GLU A 736 -17.98 58.54 23.85
N ALA A 737 -18.88 59.07 24.68
CA ALA A 737 -19.32 60.47 24.60
C ALA A 737 -18.16 61.48 24.78
N ALA A 738 -17.17 61.13 25.61
CA ALA A 738 -16.07 62.03 25.96
C ALA A 738 -15.00 62.16 24.87
N THR A 739 -14.78 61.10 24.08
CA THR A 739 -13.64 61.04 23.15
C THR A 739 -14.05 60.83 21.69
N GLY A 740 -15.28 60.39 21.42
CA GLY A 740 -15.73 59.96 20.10
C GLY A 740 -15.05 58.69 19.59
N ALA A 741 -14.13 58.10 20.38
CA ALA A 741 -13.46 56.85 20.05
C ALA A 741 -14.36 55.64 20.33
N ALA A 742 -14.01 54.48 19.78
CA ALA A 742 -14.74 53.24 20.03
C ALA A 742 -14.76 52.91 21.53
N ALA A 743 -15.95 52.63 22.07
CA ALA A 743 -16.12 52.19 23.44
C ALA A 743 -15.62 50.74 23.61
N PHE A 744 -15.01 50.45 24.76
CA PHE A 744 -14.43 49.15 25.05
C PHE A 744 -15.37 48.30 25.91
N PHE A 745 -15.31 46.99 25.73
CA PHE A 745 -16.09 46.01 26.47
C PHE A 745 -15.20 44.85 26.90
N CYS A 746 -15.37 44.36 28.12
CA CYS A 746 -14.67 43.20 28.63
C CYS A 746 -15.59 42.28 29.43
N VAL A 747 -15.18 41.01 29.47
CA VAL A 747 -15.74 39.95 30.31
C VAL A 747 -14.69 39.58 31.34
N LEU A 748 -15.07 39.56 32.60
CA LEU A 748 -14.25 39.09 33.70
C LEU A 748 -14.75 37.71 34.13
N GLY A 749 -13.83 36.77 34.32
CA GLY A 749 -14.11 35.48 34.94
C GLY A 749 -14.04 35.63 36.45
N MET A 750 -15.02 35.03 37.13
CA MET A 750 -15.13 34.95 38.58
C MET A 750 -15.05 33.48 39.01
N GLY A 751 -15.09 33.23 40.32
CA GLY A 751 -15.21 31.87 40.85
C GLY A 751 -14.13 30.94 40.29
N LYS A 752 -14.55 29.77 39.80
CA LYS A 752 -13.63 28.76 39.26
C LYS A 752 -13.00 29.17 37.92
N LEU A 753 -13.71 29.91 37.08
CA LEU A 753 -13.17 30.39 35.81
C LEU A 753 -12.03 31.40 36.05
N GLY A 754 -12.27 32.32 36.99
CA GLY A 754 -11.32 33.37 37.34
C GLY A 754 -10.02 32.83 37.95
N SER A 755 -10.11 31.81 38.80
CA SER A 755 -8.95 31.10 39.37
C SER A 755 -8.33 30.01 38.50
N GLU A 756 -8.84 29.78 37.28
CA GLU A 756 -8.40 28.71 36.38
C GLU A 756 -8.59 27.29 36.97
N GLU A 757 -9.67 27.10 37.73
CA GLU A 757 -10.02 25.91 38.49
C GLU A 757 -11.29 25.21 37.95
N LEU A 758 -11.56 25.28 36.65
CA LEU A 758 -12.74 24.63 36.07
C LEU A 758 -12.66 23.10 36.15
N SER A 759 -13.83 22.49 36.34
CA SER A 759 -14.06 21.04 36.21
C SER A 759 -15.09 20.76 35.12
N TYR A 760 -15.23 19.50 34.67
CA TYR A 760 -16.04 19.10 33.51
C TYR A 760 -17.49 19.59 33.48
N HIS A 761 -18.10 19.86 34.64
CA HIS A 761 -19.50 20.30 34.77
C HIS A 761 -19.62 21.72 35.36
N SER A 762 -18.56 22.51 35.31
CA SER A 762 -18.58 23.87 35.87
C SER A 762 -19.39 24.82 35.01
N ASP A 763 -20.20 25.66 35.66
CA ASP A 763 -20.77 26.85 35.06
C ASP A 763 -19.68 27.95 34.99
N LEU A 764 -19.84 28.91 34.09
CA LEU A 764 -18.92 30.04 33.98
C LEU A 764 -19.47 31.24 34.74
N ASP A 765 -18.86 31.54 35.89
CA ASP A 765 -19.13 32.76 36.63
C ASP A 765 -18.48 33.96 35.92
N ILE A 766 -19.27 34.92 35.43
CA ILE A 766 -18.75 36.05 34.64
C ILE A 766 -19.40 37.41 34.95
N LEU A 767 -18.63 38.47 34.75
CA LEU A 767 -19.06 39.88 34.82
C LEU A 767 -18.83 40.60 33.49
N PHE A 768 -19.70 41.56 33.17
CA PHE A 768 -19.62 42.36 31.96
C PHE A 768 -19.42 43.83 32.28
N LEU A 769 -18.34 44.41 31.76
CA LEU A 769 -18.04 45.83 31.92
C LEU A 769 -17.80 46.52 30.58
N TYR A 770 -18.16 47.80 30.52
CA TYR A 770 -17.85 48.69 29.41
C TYR A 770 -17.20 49.99 29.88
N SER A 771 -16.49 50.65 28.96
CA SER A 771 -15.58 51.75 29.33
C SER A 771 -16.25 53.01 29.83
N GLY A 772 -17.40 53.41 29.28
CA GLY A 772 -18.09 54.63 29.69
C GLY A 772 -19.37 54.95 28.92
N PRO A 773 -20.07 56.03 29.28
CA PRO A 773 -21.28 56.48 28.59
C PRO A 773 -21.00 56.90 27.14
N GLY A 774 -22.02 56.81 26.29
CA GLY A 774 -21.93 57.08 24.86
C GLY A 774 -23.06 56.37 24.12
N GLU A 775 -22.94 56.26 22.80
CA GLU A 775 -24.02 55.80 21.93
C GLU A 775 -23.55 55.03 20.69
N SER A 776 -24.45 54.22 20.14
CA SER A 776 -24.32 53.54 18.84
C SER A 776 -25.64 53.66 18.08
N GLY A 777 -25.72 54.59 17.13
CA GLY A 777 -26.95 54.88 16.41
C GLY A 777 -28.03 55.46 17.33
N LYS A 778 -29.02 54.66 17.72
CA LYS A 778 -30.11 55.07 18.64
C LYS A 778 -30.03 54.43 20.03
N LEU A 779 -28.99 53.64 20.29
CA LEU A 779 -28.83 52.93 21.55
C LEU A 779 -27.77 53.63 22.40
N SER A 780 -28.04 53.78 23.69
CA SER A 780 -26.99 54.10 24.66
C SER A 780 -25.97 52.96 24.73
N ASN A 781 -24.73 53.24 25.13
CA ASN A 781 -23.71 52.20 25.36
C ASN A 781 -24.19 51.12 26.33
N HIS A 782 -24.98 51.50 27.35
CA HIS A 782 -25.59 50.55 28.26
C HIS A 782 -26.48 49.54 27.52
N GLU A 783 -27.42 50.02 26.70
CA GLU A 783 -28.32 49.16 25.93
C GLU A 783 -27.57 48.36 24.86
N TYR A 784 -26.57 48.95 24.22
CA TYR A 784 -25.74 48.30 23.21
C TYR A 784 -24.99 47.11 23.83
N PHE A 785 -24.25 47.33 24.91
CA PHE A 785 -23.48 46.28 25.56
C PHE A 785 -24.36 45.27 26.31
N ALA A 786 -25.53 45.66 26.79
CA ALA A 786 -26.53 44.72 27.29
C ALA A 786 -26.98 43.75 26.19
N LYS A 787 -27.20 44.22 24.96
CA LYS A 787 -27.50 43.36 23.80
C LYS A 787 -26.32 42.45 23.44
N VAL A 788 -25.08 42.93 23.53
CA VAL A 788 -23.87 42.10 23.34
C VAL A 788 -23.82 40.98 24.37
N ALA A 789 -24.00 41.31 25.65
CA ALA A 789 -24.01 40.33 26.74
C ALA A 789 -25.14 39.29 26.58
N GLN A 790 -26.36 39.74 26.26
CA GLN A 790 -27.49 38.84 25.97
C GLN A 790 -27.22 37.90 24.78
N ARG A 791 -26.59 38.43 23.72
CA ARG A 791 -26.25 37.63 22.53
C ARG A 791 -25.15 36.61 22.85
N LEU A 792 -24.13 37.00 23.60
CA LEU A 792 -23.09 36.11 24.09
C LEU A 792 -23.68 34.97 24.94
N ILE A 793 -24.58 35.31 25.87
CA ILE A 793 -25.29 34.31 26.68
C ILE A 793 -26.02 33.31 25.77
N SER A 794 -26.81 33.81 24.81
CA SER A 794 -27.53 32.97 23.85
C SER A 794 -26.60 32.05 23.06
N ILE A 795 -25.46 32.54 22.56
CA ILE A 795 -24.48 31.74 21.80
C ILE A 795 -23.99 30.55 22.63
N LEU A 796 -23.67 30.78 23.91
CA LEU A 796 -23.08 29.77 24.78
C LEU A 796 -24.11 28.77 25.34
N THR A 797 -25.33 29.22 25.64
CA THR A 797 -26.34 28.41 26.37
C THR A 797 -27.39 27.75 25.48
N THR A 798 -27.57 28.16 24.22
CA THR A 798 -28.57 27.57 23.32
C THR A 798 -28.23 26.10 23.05
N SER A 799 -29.20 25.18 23.13
CA SER A 799 -28.96 23.78 22.82
C SER A 799 -29.07 23.55 21.31
N THR A 800 -28.05 22.95 20.70
CA THR A 800 -28.11 22.40 19.34
C THR A 800 -27.99 20.88 19.39
N ARG A 801 -27.90 20.22 18.23
CA ARG A 801 -27.60 18.77 18.15
C ARG A 801 -26.26 18.39 18.79
N GLU A 802 -25.32 19.34 18.84
CA GLU A 802 -23.99 19.18 19.44
C GLU A 802 -23.98 19.54 20.95
N GLY A 803 -25.13 19.93 21.51
CA GLY A 803 -25.32 20.28 22.92
C GLY A 803 -25.21 21.79 23.19
N ILE A 804 -24.62 22.15 24.33
CA ILE A 804 -24.34 23.53 24.74
C ILE A 804 -22.83 23.73 24.91
N VAL A 805 -22.35 24.97 24.79
CA VAL A 805 -20.94 25.28 25.06
C VAL A 805 -20.72 25.31 26.57
N TYR A 806 -21.36 26.26 27.26
CA TYR A 806 -21.36 26.39 28.72
C TYR A 806 -22.65 27.02 29.24
N ARG A 807 -22.99 26.71 30.50
CA ARG A 807 -23.92 27.52 31.28
C ARG A 807 -23.18 28.70 31.89
N LEU A 808 -23.88 29.80 32.09
CA LEU A 808 -23.31 31.04 32.60
C LEU A 808 -24.01 31.43 33.91
N ASP A 809 -23.22 31.92 34.86
CA ASP A 809 -23.71 32.53 36.08
C ASP A 809 -23.23 33.99 36.15
N THR A 810 -24.18 34.91 36.22
CA THR A 810 -23.92 36.36 36.28
C THR A 810 -24.35 36.97 37.62
N ARG A 811 -24.60 36.15 38.65
CA ARG A 811 -25.14 36.59 39.94
C ARG A 811 -24.15 37.38 40.79
N LEU A 812 -22.85 37.29 40.52
CA LEU A 812 -21.80 38.02 41.25
C LEU A 812 -21.65 39.49 40.79
N ARG A 813 -22.52 39.98 39.92
CA ARG A 813 -22.51 41.38 39.48
C ARG A 813 -23.03 42.32 40.56
N PRO A 814 -22.71 43.63 40.51
CA PRO A 814 -23.24 44.62 41.44
C PRO A 814 -24.76 44.50 41.63
N SER A 815 -25.23 44.46 42.88
CA SER A 815 -26.64 44.25 43.25
C SER A 815 -27.24 42.90 42.81
N GLY A 816 -26.41 41.93 42.44
CA GLY A 816 -26.80 40.58 42.05
C GLY A 816 -27.87 40.55 40.96
N ASN A 817 -28.92 39.74 41.18
CA ASN A 817 -30.02 39.61 40.22
C ASN A 817 -30.83 40.89 40.01
N ALA A 818 -30.82 41.81 40.98
CA ALA A 818 -31.52 43.09 40.90
C ALA A 818 -30.71 44.16 40.16
N GLY A 819 -29.41 43.94 39.94
CA GLY A 819 -28.54 44.85 39.22
C GLY A 819 -28.52 44.65 37.70
N PRO A 820 -28.06 45.67 36.96
CA PRO A 820 -27.98 45.60 35.51
C PRO A 820 -27.02 44.49 35.05
N LEU A 821 -27.32 43.88 33.91
CA LEU A 821 -26.49 42.80 33.35
C LEU A 821 -25.07 43.27 32.98
N VAL A 822 -24.94 44.53 32.56
CA VAL A 822 -23.67 45.18 32.21
C VAL A 822 -23.53 46.47 33.02
N SER A 823 -22.31 46.80 33.43
CA SER A 823 -22.02 48.04 34.17
C SER A 823 -20.92 48.85 33.48
N SER A 824 -20.99 50.18 33.52
CA SER A 824 -19.84 51.01 33.15
C SER A 824 -18.74 50.85 34.21
N LEU A 825 -17.49 51.07 33.83
CA LEU A 825 -16.38 51.07 34.80
C LEU A 825 -16.65 52.05 35.95
N GLU A 826 -17.11 53.26 35.63
CA GLU A 826 -17.43 54.28 36.64
C GLU A 826 -18.54 53.83 37.61
N ALA A 827 -19.60 53.20 37.11
CA ALA A 827 -20.68 52.70 37.96
C ALA A 827 -20.21 51.52 38.82
N PHE A 828 -19.35 50.66 38.28
CA PHE A 828 -18.75 49.55 39.00
C PHE A 828 -17.84 50.04 40.13
N GLU A 829 -17.00 51.04 39.87
CA GLU A 829 -16.15 51.69 40.89
C GLU A 829 -17.03 52.29 42.00
N ARG A 830 -18.00 53.12 41.65
CA ARG A 830 -18.90 53.76 42.63
C ARG A 830 -19.62 52.76 43.52
N TYR A 831 -20.12 51.66 42.96
CA TYR A 831 -20.78 50.61 43.73
C TYR A 831 -19.84 49.96 44.76
N HIS A 832 -18.61 49.65 44.35
CA HIS A 832 -17.63 49.06 45.25
C HIS A 832 -17.10 50.06 46.27
N ASP A 833 -17.20 51.36 45.99
CA ASP A 833 -16.82 52.44 46.89
C ASP A 833 -17.84 52.67 48.00
N GLU A 834 -19.12 52.61 47.66
CA GLU A 834 -20.19 53.08 48.54
C GLU A 834 -21.02 51.96 49.15
N SER A 835 -21.11 50.79 48.48
CA SER A 835 -22.18 49.81 48.75
C SER A 835 -21.74 48.35 48.84
N ALA A 836 -20.54 47.99 48.43
CA ALA A 836 -20.12 46.58 48.38
C ALA A 836 -19.92 45.96 49.77
N HIS A 837 -20.41 44.73 49.94
CA HIS A 837 -20.21 43.93 51.14
C HIS A 837 -18.85 43.24 51.16
N LEU A 838 -18.41 42.82 52.36
CA LEU A 838 -17.12 42.14 52.54
C LEU A 838 -17.00 40.85 51.72
N TRP A 839 -18.08 40.09 51.54
CA TRP A 839 -18.08 38.86 50.74
C TRP A 839 -17.90 39.13 49.24
N GLU A 840 -18.37 40.28 48.72
CA GLU A 840 -18.14 40.68 47.32
C GLU A 840 -16.67 40.99 47.10
N ARG A 841 -16.02 41.65 48.07
CA ARG A 841 -14.58 41.86 48.09
C ARG A 841 -13.81 40.53 48.11
N GLN A 842 -14.30 39.52 48.84
CA GLN A 842 -13.71 38.18 48.79
C GLN A 842 -13.92 37.49 47.43
N ALA A 843 -15.10 37.60 46.83
CA ALA A 843 -15.37 37.02 45.51
C ALA A 843 -14.46 37.61 44.42
N LEU A 844 -14.14 38.90 44.52
CA LEU A 844 -13.23 39.60 43.60
C LEU A 844 -11.77 39.13 43.70
N LEU A 845 -11.36 38.41 44.74
CA LEU A 845 -10.00 37.82 44.81
C LEU A 845 -9.70 36.88 43.64
N LYS A 846 -10.74 36.23 43.10
CA LYS A 846 -10.65 35.36 41.95
C LYS A 846 -10.98 36.07 40.64
N CYS A 847 -11.22 37.38 40.64
CA CYS A 847 -11.61 38.11 39.44
C CYS A 847 -10.42 38.26 38.48
N ARG A 848 -10.63 37.91 37.21
CA ARG A 848 -9.60 38.01 36.17
C ARG A 848 -10.22 38.31 34.81
N PHE A 849 -9.52 39.09 33.98
CA PHE A 849 -9.90 39.30 32.59
C PHE A 849 -9.83 38.00 31.78
N VAL A 850 -10.92 37.69 31.07
CA VAL A 850 -11.03 36.46 30.25
C VAL A 850 -11.32 36.73 28.77
N ALA A 851 -12.09 37.77 28.43
CA ALA A 851 -12.43 38.08 27.04
C ALA A 851 -12.73 39.57 26.81
N GLY A 852 -12.55 40.05 25.57
CA GLY A 852 -12.86 41.44 25.16
C GLY A 852 -11.61 42.29 24.94
N ASP A 853 -11.72 43.60 25.13
CA ASP A 853 -10.57 44.50 24.96
C ASP A 853 -9.56 44.29 26.10
N ARG A 854 -8.36 43.84 25.74
CA ARG A 854 -7.32 43.47 26.71
C ARG A 854 -6.75 44.66 27.48
N ARG A 855 -6.65 45.85 26.85
CA ARG A 855 -6.11 47.04 27.51
C ARG A 855 -7.11 47.55 28.54
N PHE A 856 -8.38 47.59 28.17
CA PHE A 856 -9.47 47.92 29.09
C PHE A 856 -9.59 46.90 30.21
N GLY A 857 -9.55 45.60 29.90
CA GLY A 857 -9.56 44.53 30.89
C GLY A 857 -8.48 44.66 31.95
N LYS A 858 -7.23 44.93 31.55
CA LYS A 858 -6.13 45.20 32.50
C LYS A 858 -6.39 46.41 33.38
N ARG A 859 -6.93 47.49 32.82
CA ARG A 859 -7.30 48.69 33.58
C ARG A 859 -8.38 48.36 34.62
N VAL A 860 -9.35 47.53 34.27
CA VAL A 860 -10.36 47.03 35.22
C VAL A 860 -9.72 46.18 36.33
N GLU A 861 -8.83 45.25 35.99
CA GLU A 861 -8.11 44.42 36.97
C GLU A 861 -7.30 45.28 37.95
N GLU A 862 -6.62 46.32 37.47
CA GLU A 862 -5.89 47.27 38.32
C GLU A 862 -6.79 47.98 39.32
N LYS A 863 -8.00 48.39 38.90
CA LYS A 863 -8.99 49.01 39.78
C LYS A 863 -9.54 48.03 40.82
N ILE A 864 -9.84 46.80 40.40
CA ILE A 864 -10.26 45.73 41.32
C ILE A 864 -9.15 45.42 42.33
N ARG A 865 -7.88 45.38 41.90
CA ARG A 865 -6.74 45.20 42.79
C ARG A 865 -6.68 46.31 43.85
N GLY A 866 -6.88 47.57 43.45
CA GLY A 866 -6.92 48.69 44.40
C GLY A 866 -8.07 48.55 45.41
N PHE A 867 -9.25 48.12 44.96
CA PHE A 867 -10.37 47.82 45.85
C PHE A 867 -10.04 46.72 46.88
N ILE A 868 -9.36 45.66 46.45
CA ILE A 868 -9.03 44.50 47.28
C ILE A 868 -7.92 44.81 48.28
N TYR A 869 -6.85 45.51 47.87
CA TYR A 869 -5.61 45.58 48.66
C TYR A 869 -5.32 46.96 49.24
N ASP A 870 -5.76 48.04 48.59
CA ASP A 870 -5.40 49.41 49.03
C ASP A 870 -6.34 49.91 50.14
N ARG A 871 -7.43 49.20 50.42
CA ARG A 871 -8.41 49.54 51.47
C ARG A 871 -8.16 48.78 52.77
N PRO A 872 -8.26 49.43 53.94
CA PRO A 872 -8.26 48.69 55.19
C PRO A 872 -9.45 47.71 55.25
N LEU A 873 -9.27 46.61 55.97
CA LEU A 873 -10.38 45.71 56.29
C LEU A 873 -11.21 46.33 57.42
N PRO A 874 -12.54 46.11 57.44
CA PRO A 874 -13.36 46.45 58.61
C PRO A 874 -12.81 45.81 59.89
N PRO A 875 -12.91 46.45 61.07
CA PRO A 875 -12.39 45.91 62.33
C PRO A 875 -12.93 44.51 62.68
N ASN A 876 -14.15 44.19 62.25
CA ASN A 876 -14.85 42.92 62.48
C ASN A 876 -14.77 41.94 61.28
N ALA A 877 -13.87 42.16 60.32
CA ALA A 877 -13.81 41.38 59.09
C ALA A 877 -13.62 39.87 59.34
N ALA A 878 -12.77 39.47 60.30
CA ALA A 878 -12.54 38.06 60.61
C ALA A 878 -13.81 37.34 61.10
N GLU A 879 -14.59 37.99 61.98
CA GLU A 879 -15.85 37.46 62.48
C GLU A 879 -16.90 37.37 61.39
N GLU A 880 -16.99 38.38 60.52
CA GLU A 880 -17.94 38.41 59.40
C GLU A 880 -17.62 37.30 58.37
N ILE A 881 -16.34 37.12 58.04
CA ILE A 881 -15.88 36.04 57.15
C ILE A 881 -16.18 34.67 57.75
N HIS A 882 -15.89 34.47 59.05
CA HIS A 882 -16.21 33.22 59.73
C HIS A 882 -17.73 32.96 59.75
N ARG A 883 -18.55 33.97 60.08
CA ARG A 883 -20.01 33.88 60.07
C ARG A 883 -20.56 33.49 58.70
N LEU A 884 -20.05 34.08 57.63
CA LEU A 884 -20.43 33.75 56.26
C LEU A 884 -20.03 32.31 55.91
N ARG A 885 -18.83 31.88 56.29
CA ARG A 885 -18.37 30.51 56.07
C ARG A 885 -19.27 29.49 56.75
N MET A 886 -19.60 29.69 58.03
CA MET A 886 -20.47 28.78 58.77
C MET A 886 -21.89 28.72 58.18
N ARG A 887 -22.40 29.83 57.64
CA ARG A 887 -23.69 29.88 56.96
C ARG A 887 -23.71 29.09 55.64
N MET A 888 -22.56 28.94 54.96
CA MET A 888 -22.45 28.15 53.72
C MET A 888 -22.30 26.65 53.99
N GLU A 889 -21.85 26.26 55.18
CA GLU A 889 -21.68 24.84 55.57
C GLU A 889 -22.97 24.22 56.14
N GLN A 890 -23.88 25.06 56.65
CA GLN A 890 -25.26 24.71 57.01
C GLN A 890 -26.14 24.62 55.76
#